data_AF-A0AAV1DKG2-F1
#
_entry.id   AF-A0AAV1DKG2-F1
#
_cell.length_a   1.000
_cell.length_b   1.000
_cell.length_c   1.000
_cell.angle_alpha   90.00
_cell.angle_beta   90.00
_cell.angle_gamma   90.00
#
_symmetry.space_group_name_H-M   'P 1'
#
loop_
_entity.id
_entity.type
_entity.pdbx_description
1 polymer ?
#
loop_
_entity_poly.entity_id
_entity_poly.type
_entity_poly.pdbx_seq_one_letter_code
_entity_poly.pdbx_strand_id
1 'polypeptide(L)'
;MEKESEDKLQQLFQELPKKHAFSREFGQFNGFWFHVDILRGILRFHQHFKDAHDSDIILATLPKSGTTWLKALIWSIVNRKNHPISESPLLHNNPHGLVPFLEIELYSRPEIPDITSIPDPRIFATHLLFQCLPNAILDESRCRVIYLCRNPLDVFTSWVHFMLQNGSFPQGPDQDQAVFVNEVFDAFCEGTSHYGPFWDHILGYWKASLNNPEKFLFLQYEDLIKDIDSSLEKMAEFLGCSFTKEEENEGIVQEIAKLCGLQNLKNLECNKNGETEHVRKNKHSSFFRKGEVGGWVGYLSPSMAERLQSLLRDKFAGSGLTMKIYQASSYQSNEMEQKFEDQLESLLQKLPKKHKFGREFAQYNGFWFLAANLRGMLRFREHFKETRDSDIILATMPKSGTTWLKALTWSIVNREKYPISESPLLYNNPHGLVPFLEAELYARPKIPDIESMPDPRIFATHVLYQCLPNTMLEGSSCKVIYICRNPLDVFTSWLHFLLQNDAFPQGLDRDQSMFVNEVFQAFCEDTFHYGPFWDHVLGYWQASLNNPEKVLFLKYEDLQTDINSSVRKIAEFLGYCFSKKEENEGLFEEIAKLCSFQNLKNLDCNKYGETQNHVFKSKNSSYFRKGKVGDWVDFLSPSMAERLQSLTQDKLAGSGLTLKMHCIN
;
A
#
# COMPACT_ATOMS: atom_id res chain seq x y z
N MET A 1 43.67 -24.80 -20.25
CA MET A 1 43.47 -24.45 -18.82
C MET A 1 42.09 -23.84 -18.57
N GLU A 2 41.66 -22.78 -19.26
CA GLU A 2 40.32 -22.17 -19.02
C GLU A 2 39.15 -23.12 -19.29
N LYS A 3 39.18 -23.87 -20.40
CA LYS A 3 38.12 -24.85 -20.71
C LYS A 3 38.03 -25.98 -19.68
N GLU A 4 39.18 -26.47 -19.21
CA GLU A 4 39.27 -27.50 -18.17
C GLU A 4 38.81 -26.97 -16.79
N SER A 5 38.97 -25.66 -16.57
CA SER A 5 38.46 -24.96 -15.38
C SER A 5 36.94 -24.83 -15.40
N GLU A 6 36.35 -24.48 -16.54
CA GLU A 6 34.89 -24.39 -16.69
C GLU A 6 34.22 -25.77 -16.66
N ASP A 7 34.87 -26.81 -17.21
CA ASP A 7 34.37 -28.18 -17.10
C ASP A 7 34.33 -28.65 -15.63
N LYS A 8 35.34 -28.27 -14.82
CA LYS A 8 35.37 -28.53 -13.37
C LYS A 8 34.31 -27.74 -12.61
N LEU A 9 34.07 -26.48 -12.97
CA LEU A 9 33.00 -25.65 -12.38
C LEU A 9 31.62 -26.24 -12.70
N GLN A 10 31.41 -26.68 -13.93
CA GLN A 10 30.16 -27.30 -14.37
C GLN A 10 29.94 -28.64 -13.68
N GLN A 11 30.99 -29.44 -13.46
CA GLN A 11 30.90 -30.68 -12.69
C GLN A 11 30.57 -30.40 -11.21
N LEU A 12 31.28 -29.48 -10.56
CA LEU A 12 31.01 -29.06 -9.18
C LEU A 12 29.54 -28.62 -9.04
N PHE A 13 29.06 -27.80 -9.98
CA PHE A 13 27.68 -27.34 -10.01
C PHE A 13 26.65 -28.48 -10.12
N GLN A 14 26.96 -29.57 -10.83
CA GLN A 14 26.07 -30.73 -10.93
C GLN A 14 26.02 -31.56 -9.64
N GLU A 15 27.09 -31.57 -8.85
CA GLU A 15 27.23 -32.38 -7.63
C GLU A 15 26.60 -31.73 -6.38
N LEU A 16 26.28 -30.43 -6.41
CA LEU A 16 25.71 -29.73 -5.26
C LEU A 16 24.28 -30.21 -4.94
N PRO A 17 23.88 -30.26 -3.66
CA PRO A 17 22.48 -30.50 -3.29
C PRO A 17 21.56 -29.44 -3.93
N LYS A 18 20.46 -29.90 -4.53
CA LYS A 18 19.49 -29.03 -5.21
C LYS A 18 18.12 -29.11 -4.54
N LYS A 19 17.42 -27.97 -4.51
CA LYS A 19 16.02 -27.87 -4.07
C LYS A 19 15.24 -27.07 -5.10
N HIS A 20 14.06 -27.56 -5.45
CA HIS A 20 13.08 -26.78 -6.20
C HIS A 20 12.14 -26.08 -5.23
N ALA A 21 11.95 -24.77 -5.41
CA ALA A 21 11.03 -23.97 -4.63
C ALA A 21 10.46 -22.84 -5.52
N PHE A 22 9.15 -22.58 -5.45
CA PHE A 22 8.45 -21.50 -6.17
C PHE A 22 8.87 -21.38 -7.65
N SER A 23 8.86 -22.52 -8.35
CA SER A 23 9.26 -22.66 -9.76
C SER A 23 10.71 -22.29 -10.08
N ARG A 24 11.61 -22.35 -9.09
CA ARG A 24 13.05 -22.09 -9.26
C ARG A 24 13.89 -23.23 -8.70
N GLU A 25 15.10 -23.36 -9.22
CA GLU A 25 16.11 -24.30 -8.74
C GLU A 25 17.17 -23.55 -7.92
N PHE A 26 17.48 -24.10 -6.74
CA PHE A 26 18.51 -23.60 -5.85
C PHE A 26 19.56 -24.68 -5.63
N GLY A 27 20.84 -24.30 -5.73
CA GLY A 27 21.98 -25.14 -5.33
C GLY A 27 22.49 -24.71 -3.95
N GLN A 28 22.82 -25.70 -3.12
CA GLN A 28 23.43 -25.44 -1.82
C GLN A 28 24.96 -25.38 -1.94
N PHE A 29 25.56 -24.26 -1.56
CA PHE A 29 27.02 -24.07 -1.52
C PHE A 29 27.44 -23.57 -0.14
N ASN A 30 28.39 -24.24 0.50
CA ASN A 30 28.85 -23.97 1.86
C ASN A 30 27.72 -23.87 2.90
N GLY A 31 26.64 -24.65 2.73
CA GLY A 31 25.49 -24.65 3.63
C GLY A 31 24.40 -23.62 3.29
N PHE A 32 24.61 -22.77 2.28
CA PHE A 32 23.71 -21.68 1.90
C PHE A 32 23.08 -21.89 0.52
N TRP A 33 21.90 -21.33 0.31
CA TRP A 33 21.09 -21.58 -0.88
C TRP A 33 21.23 -20.47 -1.91
N PHE A 34 21.66 -20.81 -3.12
CA PHE A 34 21.82 -19.86 -4.21
C PHE A 34 20.99 -20.26 -5.41
N HIS A 35 20.35 -19.28 -6.04
CA HIS A 35 19.74 -19.50 -7.34
C HIS A 35 20.84 -19.92 -8.32
N VAL A 36 20.55 -20.93 -9.13
CA VAL A 36 21.50 -21.53 -10.08
C VAL A 36 22.23 -20.50 -10.94
N ASP A 37 21.51 -19.53 -11.51
CA ASP A 37 22.10 -18.47 -12.35
C ASP A 37 23.22 -17.67 -11.66
N ILE A 38 23.12 -17.46 -10.35
CA ILE A 38 24.08 -16.65 -9.58
C ILE A 38 25.22 -17.51 -9.05
N LEU A 39 24.97 -18.80 -8.78
CA LEU A 39 25.96 -19.71 -8.23
C LEU A 39 27.20 -19.82 -9.13
N ARG A 40 27.02 -19.77 -10.45
CA ARG A 40 28.15 -19.72 -11.41
C ARG A 40 29.03 -18.48 -11.19
N GLY A 41 28.41 -17.32 -11.02
CA GLY A 41 29.13 -16.07 -10.75
C GLY A 41 29.90 -16.11 -9.42
N ILE A 42 29.33 -16.75 -8.40
CA ILE A 42 29.98 -16.97 -7.10
C ILE A 42 31.23 -17.83 -7.25
N LEU A 43 31.12 -18.97 -7.92
CA LEU A 43 32.26 -19.88 -8.08
C LEU A 43 33.40 -19.23 -8.89
N ARG A 44 33.06 -18.47 -9.94
CA ARG A 44 34.04 -17.73 -10.75
C ARG A 44 34.64 -16.56 -9.98
N PHE A 45 33.86 -15.85 -9.18
CA PHE A 45 34.36 -14.85 -8.24
C PHE A 45 35.41 -15.45 -7.28
N HIS A 46 35.10 -16.59 -6.64
CA HIS A 46 36.06 -17.26 -5.74
C HIS A 46 37.34 -17.72 -6.47
N GLN A 47 37.19 -18.14 -7.71
CA GLN A 47 38.31 -18.65 -8.50
C GLN A 47 39.23 -17.55 -9.02
N HIS A 48 38.70 -16.37 -9.36
CA HIS A 48 39.44 -15.35 -10.10
C HIS A 48 39.72 -14.08 -9.31
N PHE A 49 38.98 -13.80 -8.24
CA PHE A 49 39.28 -12.68 -7.36
C PHE A 49 40.35 -13.10 -6.33
N LYS A 50 41.62 -12.80 -6.64
CA LYS A 50 42.78 -13.19 -5.82
C LYS A 50 43.49 -12.01 -5.16
N ASP A 51 43.42 -10.81 -5.75
CA ASP A 51 44.20 -9.66 -5.30
C ASP A 51 43.27 -8.53 -4.83
N ALA A 52 42.69 -8.72 -3.62
CA ALA A 52 42.01 -7.63 -2.93
C ALA A 52 43.05 -6.57 -2.51
N HIS A 53 42.82 -5.31 -2.82
CA HIS A 53 43.68 -4.21 -2.38
C HIS A 53 43.31 -3.81 -0.95
N ASP A 54 44.28 -3.33 -0.18
CA ASP A 54 44.02 -2.76 1.15
C ASP A 54 43.08 -1.55 1.11
N SER A 55 43.04 -0.84 -0.02
CA SER A 55 42.15 0.28 -0.30
C SER A 55 40.74 -0.13 -0.70
N ASP A 56 40.47 -1.42 -0.97
CA ASP A 56 39.16 -1.86 -1.42
C ASP A 56 38.10 -1.64 -0.34
N ILE A 57 36.89 -1.31 -0.80
CA ILE A 57 35.70 -1.14 0.04
C ILE A 57 34.64 -2.13 -0.44
N ILE A 58 34.25 -3.07 0.43
CA ILE A 58 33.27 -4.11 0.13
C ILE A 58 31.95 -3.80 0.85
N LEU A 59 30.89 -3.62 0.07
CA LEU A 59 29.53 -3.38 0.57
C LEU A 59 28.74 -4.69 0.59
N ALA A 60 28.57 -5.26 1.78
CA ALA A 60 27.86 -6.52 1.97
C ALA A 60 26.43 -6.27 2.45
N THR A 61 25.45 -6.93 1.83
CA THR A 61 24.04 -6.84 2.27
C THR A 61 23.31 -8.12 1.97
N LEU A 62 22.38 -8.55 2.84
CA LEU A 62 21.34 -9.46 2.38
C LEU A 62 20.48 -8.73 1.31
N PRO A 63 20.08 -9.38 0.21
CA PRO A 63 19.29 -8.73 -0.84
C PRO A 63 18.10 -7.97 -0.25
N LYS A 64 17.87 -6.76 -0.78
CA LYS A 64 16.75 -5.88 -0.39
C LYS A 64 16.85 -5.24 1.01
N SER A 65 18.01 -5.31 1.65
CA SER A 65 18.28 -4.66 2.95
C SER A 65 18.71 -3.19 2.86
N GLY A 66 18.66 -2.56 1.68
CA GLY A 66 19.07 -1.16 1.48
C GLY A 66 20.30 -0.97 0.61
N THR A 67 20.72 -1.98 -0.15
CA THR A 67 21.95 -1.99 -0.94
C THR A 67 22.08 -0.80 -1.91
N THR A 68 21.00 -0.45 -2.63
CA THR A 68 21.01 0.70 -3.55
C THR A 68 21.33 2.00 -2.83
N TRP A 69 20.84 2.16 -1.60
CA TRP A 69 21.10 3.35 -0.79
C TRP A 69 22.52 3.35 -0.25
N LEU A 70 23.00 2.20 0.28
CA LEU A 70 24.38 2.06 0.75
C LEU A 70 25.39 2.33 -0.37
N LYS A 71 25.16 1.79 -1.58
CA LYS A 71 26.01 2.06 -2.76
C LYS A 71 26.11 3.55 -3.06
N ALA A 72 24.97 4.25 -3.10
CA ALA A 72 24.95 5.70 -3.34
C ALA A 72 25.70 6.47 -2.26
N LEU A 73 25.41 6.19 -0.97
CA LEU A 73 26.02 6.88 0.16
C LEU A 73 27.54 6.68 0.18
N ILE A 74 28.03 5.44 0.10
CA ILE A 74 29.47 5.18 0.15
C ILE A 74 30.17 5.75 -1.08
N TRP A 75 29.57 5.62 -2.26
CA TRP A 75 30.15 6.21 -3.47
C TRP A 75 30.30 7.73 -3.32
N SER A 76 29.27 8.42 -2.82
CA SER A 76 29.32 9.86 -2.56
C SER A 76 30.35 10.24 -1.50
N ILE A 77 30.41 9.52 -0.37
CA ILE A 77 31.39 9.80 0.69
C ILE A 77 32.82 9.71 0.14
N VAL A 78 33.13 8.62 -0.56
CA VAL A 78 34.49 8.34 -1.04
C VAL A 78 34.91 9.30 -2.15
N ASN A 79 33.98 9.69 -3.02
CA ASN A 79 34.29 10.45 -4.24
C ASN A 79 34.00 11.96 -4.15
N ARG A 80 33.47 12.47 -3.04
CA ARG A 80 33.05 13.88 -2.88
C ARG A 80 34.11 14.93 -3.22
N LYS A 81 35.40 14.62 -3.04
CA LYS A 81 36.52 15.54 -3.37
C LYS A 81 36.84 15.58 -4.86
N ASN A 82 36.58 14.48 -5.58
CA ASN A 82 36.85 14.36 -7.01
C ASN A 82 35.61 14.69 -7.84
N HIS A 83 34.43 14.54 -7.25
CA HIS A 83 33.14 14.77 -7.89
C HIS A 83 32.27 15.64 -6.98
N PRO A 84 32.23 16.97 -7.23
CA PRO A 84 31.30 17.86 -6.57
C PRO A 84 29.86 17.33 -6.69
N ILE A 85 29.03 17.59 -5.69
CA ILE A 85 27.68 17.02 -5.58
C ILE A 85 26.81 17.38 -6.79
N SER A 86 26.96 18.60 -7.32
CA SER A 86 26.28 19.09 -8.53
C SER A 86 26.64 18.34 -9.81
N GLU A 87 27.79 17.67 -9.83
CA GLU A 87 28.32 16.93 -10.98
C GLU A 87 28.46 15.44 -10.66
N SER A 88 27.79 14.97 -9.61
CA SER A 88 27.88 13.59 -9.19
C SER A 88 27.41 12.64 -10.31
N PRO A 89 28.22 11.62 -10.67
CA PRO A 89 27.82 10.52 -11.54
C PRO A 89 26.48 9.86 -11.17
N LEU A 90 26.05 9.94 -9.90
CA LEU A 90 24.73 9.45 -9.46
C LEU A 90 23.56 10.17 -10.14
N LEU A 91 23.75 11.40 -10.64
CA LEU A 91 22.72 12.15 -11.37
C LEU A 91 22.36 11.51 -12.71
N HIS A 92 23.26 10.71 -13.27
CA HIS A 92 23.12 10.10 -14.59
C HIS A 92 23.26 8.57 -14.60
N ASN A 93 23.73 7.98 -13.50
CA ASN A 93 23.94 6.54 -13.38
C ASN A 93 23.18 5.97 -12.18
N ASN A 94 22.64 4.77 -12.33
CA ASN A 94 22.08 4.04 -11.20
C ASN A 94 23.22 3.65 -10.23
N PRO A 95 23.01 3.67 -8.89
CA PRO A 95 24.04 3.26 -7.93
C PRO A 95 24.64 1.88 -8.19
N HIS A 96 23.89 0.95 -8.78
CA HIS A 96 24.38 -0.39 -9.12
C HIS A 96 25.41 -0.38 -10.26
N GLY A 97 25.40 0.64 -11.14
CA GLY A 97 26.42 0.80 -12.18
C GLY A 97 27.73 1.43 -11.68
N LEU A 98 27.67 2.21 -10.61
CA LEU A 98 28.85 2.83 -10.00
C LEU A 98 29.58 1.92 -9.01
N VAL A 99 28.84 1.03 -8.35
CA VAL A 99 29.37 0.04 -7.41
C VAL A 99 28.88 -1.33 -7.85
N PRO A 100 29.61 -2.06 -8.71
CA PRO A 100 29.14 -3.33 -9.24
C PRO A 100 29.20 -4.44 -8.18
N PHE A 101 28.29 -5.42 -8.24
CA PHE A 101 28.46 -6.64 -7.44
C PHE A 101 29.50 -7.56 -8.08
N LEU A 102 30.28 -8.21 -7.23
CA LEU A 102 31.30 -9.15 -7.64
C LEU A 102 30.67 -10.38 -8.30
N GLU A 103 29.75 -11.05 -7.61
CA GLU A 103 29.15 -12.30 -8.08
C GLU A 103 28.00 -12.14 -9.08
N ILE A 104 27.48 -10.91 -9.26
CA ILE A 104 26.31 -10.64 -10.11
C ILE A 104 26.70 -9.88 -11.38
N GLU A 105 27.34 -8.71 -11.32
CA GLU A 105 27.70 -7.96 -12.54
C GLU A 105 29.08 -8.33 -13.08
N LEU A 106 30.09 -8.53 -12.23
CA LEU A 106 31.48 -8.69 -12.68
C LEU A 106 31.81 -10.13 -13.10
N TYR A 107 31.58 -11.11 -12.21
CA TYR A 107 32.00 -12.50 -12.42
C TYR A 107 30.90 -13.43 -12.95
N SER A 108 29.71 -12.91 -13.30
CA SER A 108 28.67 -13.71 -13.96
C SER A 108 28.87 -13.86 -15.47
N ARG A 109 29.64 -12.97 -16.11
CA ARG A 109 29.92 -12.95 -17.56
C ARG A 109 31.09 -13.86 -17.91
N PRO A 110 31.07 -14.65 -19.01
CA PRO A 110 32.11 -15.63 -19.34
C PRO A 110 33.55 -15.08 -19.40
N GLU A 111 33.69 -13.79 -19.68
CA GLU A 111 34.96 -13.09 -19.65
C GLU A 111 35.38 -12.77 -18.20
N ILE A 112 36.67 -12.92 -17.88
CA ILE A 112 37.19 -12.48 -16.57
C ILE A 112 37.28 -10.96 -16.60
N PRO A 113 36.66 -10.24 -15.64
CA PRO A 113 36.67 -8.78 -15.63
C PRO A 113 38.08 -8.24 -15.34
N ASP A 114 38.51 -7.23 -16.10
CA ASP A 114 39.72 -6.47 -15.79
C ASP A 114 39.41 -5.38 -14.74
N ILE A 115 39.51 -5.77 -13.47
CA ILE A 115 39.30 -4.88 -12.33
C ILE A 115 40.50 -3.98 -12.02
N THR A 116 41.62 -4.11 -12.75
CA THR A 116 42.81 -3.26 -12.56
C THR A 116 42.60 -1.85 -13.13
N SER A 117 41.62 -1.70 -14.04
CA SER A 117 41.21 -0.42 -14.61
C SER A 117 40.37 0.46 -13.67
N ILE A 118 39.86 -0.11 -12.57
CA ILE A 118 39.04 0.62 -11.60
C ILE A 118 39.97 1.39 -10.65
N PRO A 119 39.83 2.72 -10.51
CA PRO A 119 40.72 3.52 -9.67
C PRO A 119 40.54 3.23 -8.19
N ASP A 120 41.62 3.34 -7.43
CA ASP A 120 41.60 3.23 -5.98
C ASP A 120 41.01 4.47 -5.29
N PRO A 121 40.28 4.31 -4.16
CA PRO A 121 39.83 3.04 -3.59
C PRO A 121 38.69 2.43 -4.43
N ARG A 122 38.80 1.14 -4.76
CA ARG A 122 37.76 0.44 -5.54
C ARG A 122 36.60 0.09 -4.62
N ILE A 123 35.38 0.36 -5.07
CA ILE A 123 34.16 0.07 -4.31
C ILE A 123 33.41 -1.05 -5.00
N PHE A 124 33.21 -2.16 -4.29
CA PHE A 124 32.48 -3.31 -4.77
C PHE A 124 31.32 -3.63 -3.84
N ALA A 125 30.35 -4.39 -4.34
CA ALA A 125 29.29 -4.94 -3.50
C ALA A 125 29.22 -6.46 -3.58
N THR A 126 28.59 -7.07 -2.58
CA THR A 126 28.26 -8.48 -2.58
C THR A 126 27.00 -8.75 -1.76
N HIS A 127 26.27 -9.78 -2.15
CA HIS A 127 25.22 -10.41 -1.37
C HIS A 127 25.71 -11.70 -0.70
N LEU A 128 26.98 -12.07 -0.86
CA LEU A 128 27.53 -13.24 -0.20
C LEU A 128 27.50 -13.11 1.32
N LEU A 129 27.42 -14.26 1.96
CA LEU A 129 27.55 -14.40 3.39
C LEU A 129 29.02 -14.28 3.79
N PHE A 130 29.27 -13.85 5.03
CA PHE A 130 30.62 -13.74 5.58
C PHE A 130 31.46 -15.02 5.36
N GLN A 131 30.88 -16.19 5.60
CA GLN A 131 31.53 -17.50 5.47
C GLN A 131 31.81 -17.90 4.02
N CYS A 132 31.21 -17.19 3.06
CA CYS A 132 31.41 -17.41 1.64
C CYS A 132 32.30 -16.32 1.02
N LEU A 133 32.87 -15.37 1.79
CA LEU A 133 33.81 -14.43 1.23
C LEU A 133 35.17 -15.11 0.96
N PRO A 134 35.86 -14.78 -0.15
CA PRO A 134 37.22 -15.27 -0.40
C PRO A 134 38.22 -14.82 0.67
N ASN A 135 39.26 -15.63 0.91
CA ASN A 135 40.37 -15.29 1.82
C ASN A 135 41.09 -14.00 1.40
N ALA A 136 41.13 -13.69 0.10
CA ALA A 136 41.58 -12.40 -0.43
C ALA A 136 40.94 -11.22 0.32
N ILE A 137 39.64 -11.30 0.60
CA ILE A 137 38.88 -10.28 1.35
C ILE A 137 39.02 -10.51 2.86
N LEU A 138 38.98 -11.74 3.36
CA LEU A 138 38.92 -12.03 4.79
C LEU A 138 40.27 -11.87 5.51
N ASP A 139 41.33 -12.47 4.98
CA ASP A 139 42.59 -12.68 5.71
C ASP A 139 43.80 -12.03 5.01
N GLU A 140 43.77 -11.91 3.68
CA GLU A 140 44.96 -11.55 2.89
C GLU A 140 45.09 -10.03 2.61
N SER A 141 44.02 -9.25 2.82
CA SER A 141 44.01 -7.80 2.65
C SER A 141 43.49 -7.05 3.88
N ARG A 142 43.76 -5.75 3.94
CA ARG A 142 43.18 -4.82 4.94
C ARG A 142 41.98 -4.04 4.40
N CYS A 143 41.36 -4.54 3.32
CA CYS A 143 40.17 -3.92 2.76
C CYS A 143 39.06 -3.79 3.81
N ARG A 144 38.21 -2.78 3.66
CA ARG A 144 37.14 -2.49 4.62
C ARG A 144 35.82 -3.04 4.13
N VAL A 145 35.06 -3.64 5.04
CA VAL A 145 33.77 -4.27 4.74
C VAL A 145 32.67 -3.56 5.53
N ILE A 146 31.66 -3.04 4.83
CA ILE A 146 30.48 -2.43 5.44
C ILE A 146 29.29 -3.36 5.21
N TYR A 147 28.72 -3.87 6.30
CA TYR A 147 27.49 -4.65 6.27
C TYR A 147 26.28 -3.80 6.66
N LEU A 148 25.29 -3.70 5.77
CA LEU A 148 24.01 -3.06 6.09
C LEU A 148 22.93 -4.11 6.33
N CYS A 149 22.54 -4.21 7.60
CA CYS A 149 21.44 -5.04 8.07
C CYS A 149 20.12 -4.27 8.00
N ARG A 150 19.02 -4.98 7.76
CA ARG A 150 17.66 -4.45 7.87
C ARG A 150 16.76 -5.49 8.52
N ASN A 151 15.71 -5.05 9.19
CA ASN A 151 14.71 -5.93 9.77
C ASN A 151 14.20 -6.95 8.73
N PRO A 152 14.32 -8.27 8.99
CA PRO A 152 13.94 -9.31 8.02
C PRO A 152 12.48 -9.31 7.59
N LEU A 153 11.55 -8.74 8.38
CA LEU A 153 10.16 -8.54 7.96
C LEU A 153 10.07 -7.55 6.79
N ASP A 154 10.80 -6.43 6.89
CA ASP A 154 10.87 -5.43 5.81
C ASP A 154 11.65 -5.95 4.61
N VAL A 155 12.71 -6.73 4.84
CA VAL A 155 13.48 -7.38 3.76
C VAL A 155 12.58 -8.30 2.94
N PHE A 156 11.85 -9.20 3.60
CA PHE A 156 10.94 -10.12 2.92
C PHE A 156 9.89 -9.37 2.10
N THR A 157 9.22 -8.37 2.68
CA THR A 157 8.22 -7.56 1.97
C THR A 157 8.82 -6.82 0.78
N SER A 158 10.00 -6.23 0.94
CA SER A 158 10.74 -5.57 -0.14
C SER A 158 11.11 -6.53 -1.27
N TRP A 159 11.46 -7.77 -0.92
CA TRP A 159 11.81 -8.81 -1.87
C TRP A 159 10.62 -9.30 -2.68
N VAL A 160 9.50 -9.61 -2.04
CA VAL A 160 8.30 -10.06 -2.76
C VAL A 160 7.85 -9.01 -3.78
N HIS A 161 7.79 -7.74 -3.38
CA HIS A 161 7.46 -6.65 -4.31
C HIS A 161 8.43 -6.55 -5.49
N PHE A 162 9.74 -6.67 -5.22
CA PHE A 162 10.76 -6.63 -6.26
C PHE A 162 10.62 -7.78 -7.27
N MET A 163 10.28 -8.99 -6.80
CA MET A 163 10.02 -10.12 -7.68
C MET A 163 8.78 -9.89 -8.55
N LEU A 164 7.68 -9.44 -7.95
CA LEU A 164 6.43 -9.18 -8.66
C LEU A 164 6.60 -8.11 -9.76
N GLN A 165 7.32 -7.02 -9.45
CA GLN A 165 7.56 -5.93 -10.41
C GLN A 165 8.44 -6.33 -11.60
N ASN A 166 9.38 -7.28 -11.41
CA ASN A 166 10.27 -7.77 -12.47
C ASN A 166 9.74 -9.07 -13.11
N GLY A 167 8.43 -9.35 -13.01
CA GLY A 167 7.81 -10.48 -13.71
C GLY A 167 8.35 -11.86 -13.28
N SER A 168 8.88 -11.96 -12.05
CA SER A 168 9.41 -13.22 -11.51
C SER A 168 8.34 -14.22 -11.08
N PHE A 169 7.07 -13.82 -11.12
CA PHE A 169 5.90 -14.66 -10.89
C PHE A 169 5.63 -15.51 -12.16
N PRO A 170 5.41 -16.82 -12.04
CA PRO A 170 5.18 -17.64 -13.23
C PRO A 170 3.83 -17.26 -13.87
N GLN A 171 3.82 -17.15 -15.20
CA GLN A 171 2.63 -16.71 -15.95
C GLN A 171 1.86 -17.95 -16.42
N GLY A 172 0.65 -18.16 -15.89
CA GLY A 172 -0.21 -19.29 -16.27
C GLY A 172 -1.66 -19.10 -15.81
N PRO A 173 -2.63 -19.76 -16.48
CA PRO A 173 -4.06 -19.56 -16.23
C PRO A 173 -4.53 -19.99 -14.83
N ASP A 174 -3.76 -20.84 -14.13
CA ASP A 174 -4.11 -21.43 -12.83
C ASP A 174 -3.28 -20.90 -11.65
N GLN A 175 -2.56 -19.78 -11.80
CA GLN A 175 -1.60 -19.34 -10.78
C GLN A 175 -2.09 -18.19 -9.91
N ASP A 176 -2.18 -18.46 -8.60
CA ASP A 176 -2.57 -17.51 -7.56
C ASP A 176 -1.34 -16.83 -6.95
N GLN A 177 -1.32 -15.49 -7.02
CA GLN A 177 -0.27 -14.66 -6.42
C GLN A 177 -0.12 -14.91 -4.91
N ALA A 178 -1.21 -15.16 -4.19
CA ALA A 178 -1.16 -15.44 -2.75
C ALA A 178 -0.44 -16.76 -2.45
N VAL A 179 -0.64 -17.78 -3.28
CA VAL A 179 0.07 -19.08 -3.15
C VAL A 179 1.57 -18.89 -3.34
N PHE A 180 1.99 -18.16 -4.38
CA PHE A 180 3.40 -17.86 -4.60
C PHE A 180 4.03 -17.09 -3.43
N VAL A 181 3.34 -16.09 -2.88
CA VAL A 181 3.85 -15.33 -1.73
C VAL A 181 4.03 -16.24 -0.52
N ASN A 182 3.10 -17.17 -0.27
CA ASN A 182 3.21 -18.13 0.82
C ASN A 182 4.39 -19.10 0.62
N GLU A 183 4.60 -19.64 -0.58
CA GLU A 183 5.75 -20.52 -0.86
C GLU A 183 7.10 -19.81 -0.67
N VAL A 184 7.21 -18.57 -1.15
CA VAL A 184 8.41 -17.76 -0.94
C VAL A 184 8.60 -17.48 0.55
N PHE A 185 7.52 -17.20 1.29
CA PHE A 185 7.56 -16.97 2.73
C PHE A 185 8.04 -18.19 3.51
N ASP A 186 7.53 -19.37 3.16
CA ASP A 186 7.94 -20.63 3.75
C ASP A 186 9.43 -20.89 3.51
N ALA A 187 9.89 -20.75 2.25
CA ALA A 187 11.31 -20.90 1.92
C ALA A 187 12.21 -19.89 2.66
N PHE A 188 11.73 -18.64 2.85
CA PHE A 188 12.46 -17.61 3.59
C PHE A 188 12.56 -17.96 5.10
N CYS A 189 11.48 -18.47 5.70
CA CYS A 189 11.47 -18.92 7.10
C CYS A 189 12.26 -20.20 7.34
N GLU A 190 12.25 -21.14 6.37
CA GLU A 190 13.07 -22.36 6.39
C GLU A 190 14.55 -22.08 6.15
N GLY A 191 14.90 -20.88 5.68
CA GLY A 191 16.27 -20.52 5.33
C GLY A 191 16.73 -21.09 4.00
N THR A 192 15.82 -21.59 3.16
CA THR A 192 16.13 -22.15 1.84
C THR A 192 15.88 -21.16 0.69
N SER A 193 15.63 -19.89 1.00
CA SER A 193 15.56 -18.82 0.01
C SER A 193 16.96 -18.43 -0.51
N HIS A 194 17.02 -17.65 -1.59
CA HIS A 194 18.28 -17.13 -2.14
C HIS A 194 19.13 -16.41 -1.05
N TYR A 195 20.43 -16.71 -0.97
CA TYR A 195 21.35 -16.23 0.09
C TYR A 195 20.93 -16.63 1.52
N GLY A 196 19.99 -17.56 1.67
CA GLY A 196 19.51 -18.06 2.95
C GLY A 196 20.38 -19.20 3.51
N PRO A 197 20.29 -19.46 4.83
CA PRO A 197 19.45 -18.78 5.81
C PRO A 197 19.84 -17.33 6.17
N PHE A 198 18.84 -16.44 6.26
CA PHE A 198 19.08 -15.01 6.52
C PHE A 198 19.69 -14.74 7.91
N TRP A 199 19.39 -15.57 8.91
CA TRP A 199 19.92 -15.38 10.26
C TRP A 199 21.43 -15.63 10.31
N ASP A 200 21.92 -16.68 9.65
CA ASP A 200 23.36 -16.96 9.58
C ASP A 200 24.09 -15.93 8.70
N HIS A 201 23.42 -15.43 7.66
CA HIS A 201 23.90 -14.30 6.86
C HIS A 201 24.15 -13.07 7.71
N ILE A 202 23.21 -12.69 8.57
CA ILE A 202 23.33 -11.49 9.41
C ILE A 202 24.32 -11.74 10.55
N LEU A 203 24.22 -12.88 11.24
CA LEU A 203 25.04 -13.21 12.40
C LEU A 203 26.52 -13.40 12.05
N GLY A 204 26.83 -13.85 10.82
CA GLY A 204 28.21 -13.92 10.34
C GLY A 204 28.89 -12.55 10.35
N TYR A 205 28.27 -11.56 9.72
CA TYR A 205 28.81 -10.18 9.69
C TYR A 205 28.74 -9.50 11.06
N TRP A 206 27.70 -9.77 11.86
CA TRP A 206 27.62 -9.24 13.23
C TRP A 206 28.81 -9.70 14.06
N LYS A 207 29.09 -11.00 14.10
CA LYS A 207 30.24 -11.57 14.82
C LYS A 207 31.57 -11.04 14.28
N ALA A 208 31.69 -10.93 12.95
CA ALA A 208 32.88 -10.35 12.33
C ALA A 208 33.13 -8.91 12.79
N SER A 209 32.08 -8.07 12.87
CA SER A 209 32.19 -6.69 13.32
C SER A 209 32.59 -6.54 14.79
N LEU A 210 32.16 -7.48 15.64
CA LEU A 210 32.58 -7.51 17.04
C LEU A 210 34.05 -7.96 17.19
N ASN A 211 34.48 -8.92 16.37
CA ASN A 211 35.82 -9.49 16.46
C ASN A 211 36.90 -8.59 15.82
N ASN A 212 36.55 -7.85 14.76
CA ASN A 212 37.48 -7.00 14.03
C ASN A 212 36.78 -5.70 13.55
N PRO A 213 36.50 -4.76 14.47
CA PRO A 213 35.74 -3.54 14.17
C PRO A 213 36.49 -2.56 13.25
N GLU A 214 37.81 -2.68 13.13
CA GLU A 214 38.62 -1.87 12.18
C GLU A 214 38.41 -2.30 10.72
N LYS A 215 38.02 -3.58 10.52
CA LYS A 215 37.80 -4.16 9.19
C LYS A 215 36.34 -4.30 8.82
N PHE A 216 35.46 -4.55 9.80
CA PHE A 216 34.04 -4.82 9.58
C PHE A 216 33.16 -3.80 10.32
N LEU A 217 32.45 -2.98 9.56
CA LEU A 217 31.43 -2.08 10.10
C LEU A 217 30.04 -2.67 9.90
N PHE A 218 29.32 -2.86 11.00
CA PHE A 218 27.91 -3.29 10.98
C PHE A 218 26.98 -2.10 11.19
N LEU A 219 26.04 -1.91 10.26
CA LEU A 219 25.03 -0.85 10.29
C LEU A 219 23.63 -1.46 10.27
N GLN A 220 22.65 -0.75 10.85
CA GLN A 220 21.23 -1.07 10.71
C GLN A 220 20.55 0.01 9.87
N TYR A 221 19.79 -0.40 8.85
CA TYR A 221 19.03 0.47 7.96
C TYR A 221 18.10 1.41 8.74
N GLU A 222 17.52 0.90 9.82
CA GLU A 222 16.65 1.61 10.75
C GLU A 222 17.36 2.78 11.43
N ASP A 223 18.66 2.65 11.72
CA ASP A 223 19.47 3.73 12.29
C ASP A 223 19.83 4.77 11.24
N LEU A 224 20.13 4.36 10.01
CA LEU A 224 20.36 5.28 8.89
C LEU A 224 19.14 6.15 8.60
N ILE A 225 17.92 5.58 8.66
CA ILE A 225 16.68 6.35 8.48
C ILE A 225 16.43 7.31 9.64
N LYS A 226 16.79 6.91 10.86
CA LYS A 226 16.57 7.72 12.06
C LYS A 226 17.50 8.94 12.10
N ASP A 227 18.77 8.73 11.74
CA ASP A 227 19.80 9.76 11.81
C ASP A 227 20.86 9.51 10.72
N ILE A 228 20.60 10.09 9.55
CA ILE A 228 21.45 9.90 8.37
C ILE A 228 22.78 10.65 8.50
N ASP A 229 22.79 11.84 9.11
CA ASP A 229 23.98 12.68 9.21
C ASP A 229 25.04 11.99 10.09
N SER A 230 24.65 11.55 11.31
CA SER A 230 25.55 10.78 12.19
C SER A 230 26.01 9.47 11.54
N SER A 231 25.14 8.84 10.74
CA SER A 231 25.48 7.59 10.04
C SER A 231 26.51 7.84 8.92
N LEU A 232 26.39 8.97 8.20
CA LEU A 232 27.36 9.39 7.18
C LEU A 232 28.73 9.67 7.80
N GLU A 233 28.77 10.39 8.91
CA GLU A 233 30.00 10.67 9.65
C GLU A 233 30.69 9.38 10.11
N LYS A 234 29.92 8.47 10.71
CA LYS A 234 30.43 7.16 11.15
C LYS A 234 31.00 6.33 9.99
N MET A 235 30.33 6.33 8.83
CA MET A 235 30.82 5.65 7.64
C MET A 235 32.10 6.30 7.11
N ALA A 236 32.17 7.62 7.07
CA ALA A 236 33.34 8.36 6.62
C ALA A 236 34.56 8.15 7.55
N GLU A 237 34.33 8.15 8.87
CA GLU A 237 35.36 7.85 9.87
C GLU A 237 35.90 6.44 9.71
N PHE A 238 35.01 5.44 9.63
CA PHE A 238 35.41 4.05 9.40
C PHE A 238 36.22 3.89 8.10
N LEU A 239 35.85 4.62 7.04
CA LEU A 239 36.58 4.64 5.77
C LEU A 239 37.85 5.50 5.78
N GLY A 240 38.24 6.08 6.92
CA GLY A 240 39.44 6.91 7.05
C GLY A 240 39.38 8.19 6.21
N CYS A 241 38.18 8.65 5.87
CA CYS A 241 37.94 9.85 5.09
C CYS A 241 36.89 10.75 5.77
N SER A 242 37.01 10.92 7.09
CA SER A 242 36.14 11.79 7.92
C SER A 242 35.91 13.15 7.28
N PHE A 243 34.73 13.71 7.52
CA PHE A 243 34.42 15.07 7.10
C PHE A 243 35.30 16.06 7.88
N THR A 244 35.81 17.09 7.20
CA THR A 244 36.53 18.17 7.88
C THR A 244 35.53 19.17 8.47
N LYS A 245 35.98 20.01 9.41
CA LYS A 245 35.14 21.08 9.98
C LYS A 245 34.64 22.04 8.90
N GLU A 246 35.42 22.25 7.85
CA GLU A 246 35.02 23.04 6.69
C GLU A 246 33.89 22.35 5.93
N GLU A 247 34.01 21.04 5.63
CA GLU A 247 32.95 20.26 4.97
C GLU A 247 31.65 20.23 5.82
N GLU A 248 31.77 20.14 7.15
CA GLU A 248 30.64 20.22 8.08
C GLU A 248 29.97 21.61 8.03
N ASN A 249 30.75 22.69 8.09
CA ASN A 249 30.24 24.06 8.03
C ASN A 249 29.61 24.40 6.68
N GLU A 250 30.12 23.83 5.59
CA GLU A 250 29.57 23.96 4.24
C GLU A 250 28.32 23.09 4.01
N GLY A 251 27.98 22.21 4.96
CA GLY A 251 26.80 21.36 4.88
C GLY A 251 26.93 20.19 3.91
N ILE A 252 28.15 19.74 3.60
CA ILE A 252 28.43 18.65 2.64
C ILE A 252 27.74 17.35 3.07
N VAL A 253 27.67 17.07 4.37
CA VAL A 253 26.99 15.90 4.92
C VAL A 253 25.50 15.91 4.52
N GLN A 254 24.84 17.05 4.71
CA GLN A 254 23.42 17.23 4.37
C GLN A 254 23.19 17.21 2.85
N GLU A 255 24.13 17.74 2.06
CA GLU A 255 24.05 17.68 0.60
C GLU A 255 24.18 16.23 0.08
N ILE A 256 25.08 15.42 0.65
CA ILE A 256 25.18 13.99 0.34
C ILE A 256 23.89 13.26 0.74
N ALA A 257 23.36 13.51 1.94
CA ALA A 257 22.11 12.93 2.40
C ALA A 257 20.94 13.27 1.47
N LYS A 258 20.87 14.52 1.00
CA LYS A 258 19.86 14.99 0.05
C LYS A 258 20.01 14.35 -1.33
N LEU A 259 21.24 14.31 -1.88
CA LEU A 259 21.53 13.68 -3.18
C LEU A 259 21.15 12.18 -3.16
N CYS A 260 21.53 11.48 -2.10
CA CYS A 260 21.29 10.04 -1.94
C CYS A 260 19.88 9.72 -1.41
N GLY A 261 19.07 10.73 -1.09
CA GLY A 261 17.73 10.57 -0.56
C GLY A 261 16.82 9.82 -1.54
N LEU A 262 15.93 8.98 -1.00
CA LEU A 262 15.04 8.14 -1.81
C LEU A 262 14.30 8.94 -2.89
N GLN A 263 13.69 10.06 -2.51
CA GLN A 263 12.90 10.87 -3.44
C GLN A 263 13.77 11.45 -4.56
N ASN A 264 15.01 11.85 -4.25
CA ASN A 264 15.91 12.36 -5.27
C ASN A 264 16.31 11.23 -6.24
N LEU A 265 16.91 10.15 -5.72
CA LEU A 265 17.36 9.03 -6.55
C LEU A 265 16.23 8.43 -7.39
N LYS A 266 15.04 8.23 -6.80
CA LYS A 266 13.86 7.69 -7.51
C LYS A 266 13.42 8.56 -8.70
N ASN A 267 13.62 9.88 -8.60
CA ASN A 267 13.13 10.84 -9.60
C ASN A 267 14.14 11.16 -10.69
N LEU A 268 15.37 10.64 -10.62
CA LEU A 268 16.37 10.77 -11.70
C LEU A 268 15.98 9.93 -12.92
N GLU A 269 16.21 10.47 -14.12
CA GLU A 269 15.79 9.83 -15.38
C GLU A 269 16.44 8.46 -15.59
N CYS A 270 17.71 8.30 -15.22
CA CYS A 270 18.42 7.02 -15.26
C CYS A 270 17.72 5.94 -14.41
N ASN A 271 17.05 6.35 -13.32
CA ASN A 271 16.39 5.45 -12.37
C ASN A 271 14.92 5.19 -12.70
N LYS A 272 14.24 6.10 -13.41
CA LYS A 272 12.88 5.87 -13.91
C LYS A 272 12.85 4.87 -15.07
N ASN A 273 13.78 5.03 -16.01
CA ASN A 273 13.67 4.44 -17.34
C ASN A 273 14.77 3.43 -17.68
N GLY A 274 15.81 3.30 -16.85
CA GLY A 274 16.92 2.38 -17.11
C GLY A 274 16.68 0.94 -16.65
N GLU A 275 17.57 0.05 -17.06
CA GLU A 275 17.59 -1.37 -16.67
C GLU A 275 19.03 -1.82 -16.39
N THR A 276 19.20 -2.79 -15.50
CA THR A 276 20.51 -3.36 -15.19
C THR A 276 21.03 -4.24 -16.32
N GLU A 277 22.33 -4.22 -16.60
CA GLU A 277 22.99 -5.04 -17.61
C GLU A 277 23.32 -6.49 -17.17
N HIS A 278 22.56 -7.02 -16.20
CA HIS A 278 22.69 -8.37 -15.69
C HIS A 278 21.95 -9.40 -16.58
N VAL A 279 22.29 -10.69 -16.47
CA VAL A 279 21.61 -11.82 -17.18
C VAL A 279 20.09 -11.73 -17.04
N ARG A 280 19.63 -11.31 -15.87
CA ARG A 280 18.25 -10.88 -15.62
C ARG A 280 18.20 -9.36 -15.57
N LYS A 281 17.64 -8.76 -16.61
CA LYS A 281 17.40 -7.31 -16.70
C LYS A 281 16.33 -6.91 -15.68
N ASN A 282 16.75 -6.19 -14.64
CA ASN A 282 15.84 -5.60 -13.67
C ASN A 282 15.63 -4.13 -14.02
N LYS A 283 14.38 -3.66 -13.95
CA LYS A 283 14.07 -2.24 -14.13
C LYS A 283 14.67 -1.44 -12.99
N HIS A 284 15.37 -0.33 -13.27
CA HIS A 284 15.94 0.51 -12.22
C HIS A 284 14.86 1.03 -11.25
N SER A 285 13.66 1.33 -11.76
CA SER A 285 12.53 1.78 -10.95
C SER A 285 12.11 0.76 -9.88
N SER A 286 12.39 -0.52 -10.07
CA SER A 286 12.08 -1.58 -9.09
C SER A 286 12.96 -1.55 -7.83
N PHE A 287 14.06 -0.78 -7.84
CA PHE A 287 14.88 -0.55 -6.64
C PHE A 287 14.28 0.51 -5.71
N PHE A 288 13.34 1.33 -6.18
CA PHE A 288 12.83 2.51 -5.46
C PHE A 288 11.33 2.39 -5.12
N ARG A 289 11.02 1.73 -3.99
CA ARG A 289 9.63 1.53 -3.53
C ARG A 289 9.15 2.66 -2.60
N LYS A 290 9.38 2.47 -1.30
CA LYS A 290 8.96 3.40 -0.23
C LYS A 290 10.09 3.89 0.67
N GLY A 291 11.17 3.12 0.80
CA GLY A 291 12.32 3.46 1.67
C GLY A 291 11.95 3.77 3.12
N GLU A 292 10.86 3.19 3.63
CA GLU A 292 10.36 3.39 4.99
C GLU A 292 10.65 2.17 5.87
N VAL A 293 10.69 2.38 7.18
CA VAL A 293 10.74 1.31 8.17
C VAL A 293 9.32 0.88 8.56
N GLY A 294 9.09 -0.42 8.73
CA GLY A 294 7.75 -0.95 9.01
C GLY A 294 6.86 -1.08 7.76
N GLY A 295 7.46 -1.09 6.57
CA GLY A 295 6.74 -1.30 5.32
C GLY A 295 6.10 -2.69 5.20
N TRP A 296 6.48 -3.64 6.05
CA TRP A 296 5.81 -4.94 6.24
C TRP A 296 4.43 -4.81 6.91
N VAL A 297 4.19 -3.74 7.68
CA VAL A 297 2.94 -3.51 8.40
C VAL A 297 1.82 -3.23 7.40
N GLY A 298 0.91 -4.19 7.23
CA GLY A 298 -0.17 -4.13 6.24
C GLY A 298 0.12 -4.91 4.94
N TYR A 299 1.28 -5.58 4.85
CA TYR A 299 1.60 -6.54 3.79
C TYR A 299 1.63 -7.98 4.33
N LEU A 300 2.28 -8.21 5.47
CA LEU A 300 2.31 -9.53 6.11
C LEU A 300 1.05 -9.75 6.94
N SER A 301 0.52 -10.98 6.90
CA SER A 301 -0.50 -11.39 7.86
C SER A 301 0.11 -11.40 9.28
N PRO A 302 -0.73 -11.30 10.33
CA PRO A 302 -0.26 -11.43 11.71
C PRO A 302 0.51 -12.75 11.95
N SER A 303 0.03 -13.87 11.38
CA SER A 303 0.70 -15.17 11.50
C SER A 303 2.08 -15.21 10.84
N MET A 304 2.22 -14.58 9.67
CA MET A 304 3.52 -14.45 9.00
C MET A 304 4.48 -13.55 9.80
N ALA A 305 3.98 -12.41 10.29
CA ALA A 305 4.78 -11.49 11.10
C ALA A 305 5.23 -12.17 12.40
N GLU A 306 4.35 -12.87 13.10
CA GLU A 306 4.68 -13.58 14.35
C GLU A 306 5.67 -14.73 14.10
N ARG A 307 5.48 -15.52 13.04
CA ARG A 307 6.44 -16.59 12.70
C ARG A 307 7.85 -16.04 12.47
N LEU A 308 7.97 -14.93 11.73
CA LEU A 308 9.28 -14.29 11.53
C LEU A 308 9.82 -13.66 12.81
N GLN A 309 8.98 -13.00 13.61
CA GLN A 309 9.41 -12.43 14.89
C GLN A 309 9.88 -13.51 15.87
N SER A 310 9.18 -14.64 15.95
CA SER A 310 9.62 -15.80 16.73
C SER A 310 10.96 -16.32 16.24
N LEU A 311 11.11 -16.49 14.93
CA LEU A 311 12.37 -16.93 14.33
C LEU A 311 13.51 -15.95 14.62
N LEU A 312 13.26 -14.64 14.61
CA LEU A 312 14.25 -13.63 15.03
C LEU A 312 14.62 -13.79 16.50
N ARG A 313 13.64 -13.92 17.40
CA ARG A 313 13.90 -14.13 18.83
C ARG A 313 14.73 -15.38 19.06
N ASP A 314 14.35 -16.49 18.42
CA ASP A 314 14.99 -17.79 18.61
C ASP A 314 16.40 -17.84 18.01
N LYS A 315 16.57 -17.36 16.77
CA LYS A 315 17.86 -17.44 16.07
C LYS A 315 18.88 -16.40 16.52
N PHE A 316 18.43 -15.24 17.02
CA PHE A 316 19.30 -14.17 17.48
C PHE A 316 19.50 -14.18 19.00
N ALA A 317 18.80 -15.05 19.73
CA ALA A 317 18.99 -15.25 21.16
C ALA A 317 20.48 -15.46 21.50
N GLY A 318 20.97 -14.71 22.49
CA GLY A 318 22.36 -14.79 22.96
C GLY A 318 23.41 -14.18 22.04
N SER A 319 23.04 -13.66 20.86
CA SER A 319 24.00 -13.03 19.92
C SER A 319 24.44 -11.62 20.33
N GLY A 320 23.68 -10.96 21.20
CA GLY A 320 23.85 -9.53 21.53
C GLY A 320 23.33 -8.57 20.46
N LEU A 321 22.96 -9.06 19.28
CA LEU A 321 22.35 -8.24 18.22
C LEU A 321 20.89 -7.96 18.57
N THR A 322 20.62 -6.70 18.91
CA THR A 322 19.24 -6.22 19.09
C THR A 322 18.77 -5.58 17.79
N MET A 323 17.77 -6.19 17.16
CA MET A 323 17.03 -5.52 16.09
C MET A 323 15.90 -4.72 16.71
N LYS A 324 15.72 -3.48 16.21
CA LYS A 324 14.49 -2.74 16.46
C LYS A 324 13.36 -3.47 15.76
N ILE A 325 12.72 -4.37 16.49
CA ILE A 325 11.37 -4.79 16.17
C ILE A 325 10.55 -3.54 16.48
N TYR A 326 10.16 -2.82 15.45
CA TYR A 326 9.07 -1.87 15.58
C TYR A 326 7.88 -2.72 15.96
N GLN A 327 7.66 -2.83 17.27
CA GLN A 327 6.35 -3.13 17.77
C GLN A 327 5.50 -2.06 17.12
N ALA A 328 4.61 -2.46 16.21
CA ALA A 328 3.38 -1.70 16.09
C ALA A 328 2.93 -1.50 17.53
N SER A 329 2.73 -0.27 17.96
CA SER A 329 2.27 0.07 19.32
C SER A 329 0.92 -0.57 19.69
N SER A 330 0.46 -1.57 18.93
CA SER A 330 -0.64 -2.50 19.17
C SER A 330 -0.22 -3.86 19.75
N TYR A 331 1.06 -4.20 20.01
CA TYR A 331 1.37 -5.60 20.39
C TYR A 331 0.97 -6.03 21.83
N GLN A 332 0.45 -5.13 22.67
CA GLN A 332 -0.25 -5.53 23.89
C GLN A 332 -1.73 -5.90 23.66
N SER A 333 -2.30 -5.67 22.47
CA SER A 333 -3.69 -6.05 22.14
C SER A 333 -3.82 -7.40 21.41
N ASN A 334 -2.72 -8.10 21.14
CA ASN A 334 -2.66 -9.16 20.12
C ASN A 334 -3.42 -10.45 20.47
N GLU A 335 -3.55 -10.85 21.74
CA GLU A 335 -4.35 -12.04 22.08
C GLU A 335 -5.85 -11.76 21.92
N MET A 336 -6.31 -10.57 22.30
CA MET A 336 -7.71 -10.17 22.16
C MET A 336 -8.09 -9.89 20.70
N GLU A 337 -7.20 -9.25 19.94
CA GLU A 337 -7.40 -9.01 18.50
C GLU A 337 -7.34 -10.32 17.70
N GLN A 338 -6.39 -11.21 17.97
CA GLN A 338 -6.35 -12.52 17.33
C GLN A 338 -7.59 -13.34 17.69
N LYS A 339 -8.01 -13.32 18.96
CA LYS A 339 -9.27 -13.95 19.40
C LYS A 339 -10.48 -13.35 18.70
N PHE A 340 -10.51 -12.03 18.48
CA PHE A 340 -11.57 -11.39 17.71
C PHE A 340 -11.55 -11.83 16.26
N GLU A 341 -10.39 -11.89 15.60
CA GLU A 341 -10.27 -12.37 14.22
C GLU A 341 -10.68 -13.85 14.08
N ASP A 342 -10.32 -14.69 15.04
CA ASP A 342 -10.74 -16.10 15.08
C ASP A 342 -12.27 -16.22 15.28
N GLN A 343 -12.84 -15.40 16.17
CA GLN A 343 -14.29 -15.31 16.39
C GLN A 343 -15.02 -14.79 15.16
N LEU A 344 -14.43 -13.81 14.47
CA LEU A 344 -14.94 -13.21 13.24
C LEU A 344 -14.98 -14.25 12.12
N GLU A 345 -13.90 -14.99 11.90
CA GLU A 345 -13.89 -16.06 10.89
C GLU A 345 -14.87 -17.18 11.24
N SER A 346 -14.96 -17.59 12.51
CA SER A 346 -15.98 -18.55 12.97
C SER A 346 -17.41 -18.04 12.75
N LEU A 347 -17.66 -16.75 12.99
CA LEU A 347 -18.96 -16.13 12.72
C LEU A 347 -19.27 -16.16 11.22
N LEU A 348 -18.35 -15.68 10.38
CA LEU A 348 -18.52 -15.61 8.92
C LEU A 348 -18.77 -16.97 8.28
N GLN A 349 -18.19 -18.04 8.83
CA GLN A 349 -18.46 -19.42 8.38
C GLN A 349 -19.90 -19.88 8.68
N LYS A 350 -20.53 -19.37 9.75
CA LYS A 350 -21.87 -19.76 10.20
C LYS A 350 -22.99 -18.93 9.58
N LEU A 351 -22.67 -17.75 9.03
CA LEU A 351 -23.69 -16.87 8.45
C LEU A 351 -24.30 -17.48 7.16
N PRO A 352 -25.60 -17.25 6.90
CA PRO A 352 -26.21 -17.62 5.64
C PRO A 352 -25.49 -16.95 4.46
N LYS A 353 -25.13 -17.74 3.44
CA LYS A 353 -24.38 -17.28 2.27
C LYS A 353 -25.17 -17.47 0.98
N LYS A 354 -25.02 -16.53 0.05
CA LYS A 354 -25.51 -16.65 -1.34
C LYS A 354 -24.41 -16.28 -2.29
N HIS A 355 -24.24 -17.09 -3.34
CA HIS A 355 -23.38 -16.75 -4.46
C HIS A 355 -24.24 -16.07 -5.53
N LYS A 356 -24.00 -14.78 -5.76
CA LYS A 356 -24.68 -13.99 -6.80
C LYS A 356 -23.63 -13.21 -7.57
N PHE A 357 -23.81 -13.06 -8.88
CA PHE A 357 -22.90 -12.26 -9.71
C PHE A 357 -21.42 -12.69 -9.63
N GLY A 358 -21.11 -13.96 -9.33
CA GLY A 358 -19.72 -14.41 -9.16
C GLY A 358 -19.03 -13.90 -7.89
N ARG A 359 -19.81 -13.53 -6.86
CA ARG A 359 -19.33 -13.11 -5.53
C ARG A 359 -20.12 -13.82 -4.43
N GLU A 360 -19.47 -14.05 -3.29
CA GLU A 360 -20.12 -14.55 -2.08
C GLU A 360 -20.66 -13.37 -1.26
N PHE A 361 -21.95 -13.43 -0.96
CA PHE A 361 -22.62 -12.53 -0.03
C PHE A 361 -22.96 -13.29 1.25
N ALA A 362 -22.73 -12.66 2.40
CA ALA A 362 -23.12 -13.17 3.70
C ALA A 362 -24.24 -12.31 4.29
N GLN A 363 -25.23 -12.95 4.90
CA GLN A 363 -26.32 -12.27 5.59
C GLN A 363 -25.97 -12.06 7.06
N TYR A 364 -26.01 -10.81 7.53
CA TYR A 364 -25.79 -10.43 8.93
C TYR A 364 -26.91 -9.50 9.39
N ASN A 365 -27.59 -9.86 10.48
CA ASN A 365 -28.75 -9.13 11.03
C ASN A 365 -29.85 -8.81 10.00
N GLY A 366 -30.08 -9.72 9.04
CA GLY A 366 -31.07 -9.54 7.97
C GLY A 366 -30.54 -8.86 6.71
N PHE A 367 -29.33 -8.29 6.73
CA PHE A 367 -28.73 -7.53 5.64
C PHE A 367 -27.66 -8.31 4.88
N TRP A 368 -27.53 -8.05 3.58
CA TRP A 368 -26.60 -8.76 2.71
C TRP A 368 -25.33 -7.95 2.46
N PHE A 369 -24.17 -8.55 2.72
CA PHE A 369 -22.88 -7.91 2.55
C PHE A 369 -21.96 -8.76 1.69
N LEU A 370 -21.14 -8.10 0.86
CA LEU A 370 -19.93 -8.75 0.35
C LEU A 370 -19.06 -9.15 1.54
N ALA A 371 -18.50 -10.36 1.52
CA ALA A 371 -17.75 -10.90 2.66
C ALA A 371 -16.59 -9.98 3.11
N ALA A 372 -15.94 -9.28 2.18
CA ALA A 372 -14.88 -8.31 2.50
C ALA A 372 -15.42 -7.08 3.26
N ASN A 373 -16.54 -6.52 2.83
CA ASN A 373 -17.17 -5.37 3.51
C ASN A 373 -17.79 -5.77 4.85
N LEU A 374 -18.32 -7.00 4.98
CA LEU A 374 -18.82 -7.49 6.26
C LEU A 374 -17.71 -7.56 7.32
N ARG A 375 -16.53 -8.08 6.94
CA ARG A 375 -15.34 -8.07 7.81
C ARG A 375 -14.99 -6.65 8.25
N GLY A 376 -14.93 -5.73 7.30
CA GLY A 376 -14.61 -4.34 7.59
C GLY A 376 -15.64 -3.65 8.49
N MET A 377 -16.93 -3.94 8.29
CA MET A 377 -18.01 -3.43 9.14
C MET A 377 -17.89 -3.98 10.57
N LEU A 378 -17.63 -5.28 10.75
CA LEU A 378 -17.51 -5.89 12.07
C LEU A 378 -16.29 -5.37 12.83
N ARG A 379 -15.15 -5.19 12.14
CA ARG A 379 -13.96 -4.53 12.72
C ARG A 379 -14.22 -3.07 13.09
N PHE A 380 -14.86 -2.33 12.20
CA PHE A 380 -15.27 -0.95 12.46
C PHE A 380 -16.15 -0.89 13.72
N ARG A 381 -17.15 -1.76 13.82
CA ARG A 381 -18.06 -1.80 14.97
C ARG A 381 -17.34 -2.15 16.28
N GLU A 382 -16.35 -3.04 16.25
CA GLU A 382 -15.62 -3.48 17.44
C GLU A 382 -14.54 -2.47 17.89
N HIS A 383 -13.80 -1.91 16.93
CA HIS A 383 -12.56 -1.17 17.20
C HIS A 383 -12.71 0.35 17.12
N PHE A 384 -13.85 0.86 16.63
CA PHE A 384 -14.16 2.30 16.72
C PHE A 384 -14.67 2.62 18.13
N LYS A 385 -13.75 2.77 19.09
CA LYS A 385 -14.07 2.88 20.52
C LYS A 385 -14.30 4.31 21.01
N GLU A 386 -13.76 5.32 20.32
CA GLU A 386 -13.88 6.72 20.74
C GLU A 386 -14.43 7.58 19.59
N THR A 387 -15.72 7.86 19.65
CA THR A 387 -16.38 8.84 18.79
C THR A 387 -16.22 10.23 19.42
N ARG A 388 -15.62 11.17 18.69
CA ARG A 388 -15.52 12.56 19.13
C ARG A 388 -16.82 13.30 18.82
N ASP A 389 -17.15 14.27 19.67
CA ASP A 389 -18.31 15.14 19.45
C ASP A 389 -18.21 15.96 18.16
N SER A 390 -16.98 16.23 17.71
CA SER A 390 -16.63 16.91 16.47
C SER A 390 -16.68 16.00 15.22
N ASP A 391 -16.89 14.69 15.37
CA ASP A 391 -16.93 13.77 14.22
C ASP A 391 -18.14 14.04 13.32
N ILE A 392 -17.92 13.93 12.00
CA ILE A 392 -18.94 14.08 10.97
C ILE A 392 -19.02 12.78 10.15
N ILE A 393 -20.16 12.12 10.20
CA ILE A 393 -20.40 10.83 9.53
C ILE A 393 -21.33 10.99 8.33
N LEU A 394 -20.82 10.70 7.14
CA LEU A 394 -21.56 10.75 5.88
C LEU A 394 -22.05 9.35 5.51
N ALA A 395 -23.31 9.06 5.83
CA ALA A 395 -23.93 7.76 5.59
C ALA A 395 -24.72 7.75 4.29
N THR A 396 -24.56 6.72 3.45
CA THR A 396 -25.29 6.64 2.17
C THR A 396 -25.61 5.21 1.79
N MET A 397 -26.77 4.98 1.17
CA MET A 397 -26.88 3.85 0.26
C MET A 397 -25.91 4.03 -0.92
N PRO A 398 -25.14 3.00 -1.32
CA PRO A 398 -24.27 3.11 -2.48
C PRO A 398 -25.01 3.71 -3.68
N LYS A 399 -24.35 4.65 -4.36
CA LYS A 399 -24.87 5.34 -5.56
C LYS A 399 -26.03 6.32 -5.32
N SER A 400 -26.32 6.66 -4.06
CA SER A 400 -27.33 7.67 -3.70
C SER A 400 -26.81 9.12 -3.64
N GLY A 401 -25.56 9.37 -4.05
CA GLY A 401 -24.95 10.71 -4.05
C GLY A 401 -23.72 10.88 -3.17
N THR A 402 -23.09 9.79 -2.73
CA THR A 402 -21.94 9.80 -1.80
C THR A 402 -20.80 10.73 -2.23
N THR A 403 -20.38 10.67 -3.49
CA THR A 403 -19.30 11.52 -4.03
C THR A 403 -19.61 13.00 -3.89
N TRP A 404 -20.88 13.37 -4.12
CA TRP A 404 -21.32 14.76 -4.04
C TRP A 404 -21.43 15.23 -2.59
N LEU A 405 -22.00 14.40 -1.71
CA LEU A 405 -22.08 14.70 -0.28
C LEU A 405 -20.68 14.83 0.35
N LYS A 406 -19.73 13.96 -0.01
CA LYS A 406 -18.32 14.07 0.41
C LYS A 406 -17.71 15.40 0.01
N ALA A 407 -17.84 15.79 -1.27
CA ALA A 407 -17.30 17.05 -1.77
C ALA A 407 -17.90 18.27 -1.04
N LEU A 408 -19.24 18.34 -0.95
CA LEU A 408 -19.94 19.45 -0.31
C LEU A 408 -19.55 19.59 1.16
N THR A 409 -19.63 18.50 1.92
CA THR A 409 -19.31 18.51 3.36
C THR A 409 -17.85 18.90 3.58
N TRP A 410 -16.92 18.31 2.82
CA TRP A 410 -15.50 18.61 2.96
C TRP A 410 -15.20 20.08 2.67
N SER A 411 -15.77 20.64 1.59
CA SER A 411 -15.62 22.06 1.25
C SER A 411 -16.21 22.98 2.30
N ILE A 412 -17.40 22.68 2.84
CA ILE A 412 -18.03 23.50 3.89
C ILE A 412 -17.15 23.56 5.13
N VAL A 413 -16.68 22.40 5.61
CA VAL A 413 -15.92 22.28 6.86
C VAL A 413 -14.53 22.88 6.75
N ASN A 414 -13.89 22.79 5.58
CA ASN A 414 -12.49 23.19 5.39
C ASN A 414 -12.30 24.53 4.66
N ARG A 415 -13.37 25.28 4.38
CA ARG A 415 -13.31 26.53 3.59
C ARG A 415 -12.43 27.63 4.19
N GLU A 416 -12.29 27.68 5.50
CA GLU A 416 -11.40 28.66 6.16
C GLU A 416 -9.92 28.28 5.99
N LYS A 417 -9.64 26.98 5.92
CA LYS A 417 -8.29 26.44 5.77
C LYS A 417 -7.82 26.44 4.31
N TYR A 418 -8.74 26.20 3.38
CA TYR A 418 -8.45 26.16 1.96
C TYR A 418 -9.42 27.06 1.19
N PRO A 419 -8.95 28.17 0.60
CA PRO A 419 -9.77 28.95 -0.30
C PRO A 419 -10.18 28.10 -1.52
N ILE A 420 -11.30 28.45 -2.16
CA ILE A 420 -11.89 27.67 -3.27
C ILE A 420 -10.89 27.41 -4.40
N SER A 421 -10.04 28.39 -4.72
CA SER A 421 -9.00 28.31 -5.76
C SER A 421 -7.87 27.32 -5.44
N GLU A 422 -7.70 26.94 -4.17
CA GLU A 422 -6.64 26.05 -3.70
C GLU A 422 -7.22 24.77 -3.07
N SER A 423 -8.52 24.54 -3.25
CA SER A 423 -9.21 23.42 -2.65
C SER A 423 -8.56 22.08 -3.07
N PRO A 424 -8.24 21.19 -2.11
CA PRO A 424 -7.82 19.82 -2.35
C PRO A 424 -8.69 19.02 -3.31
N LEU A 425 -9.97 19.39 -3.49
CA LEU A 425 -10.84 18.78 -4.50
C LEU A 425 -10.37 19.00 -5.94
N LEU A 426 -9.57 20.04 -6.20
CA LEU A 426 -9.05 20.34 -7.55
C LEU A 426 -8.06 19.27 -8.04
N TYR A 427 -7.38 18.58 -7.12
CA TYR A 427 -6.35 17.59 -7.43
C TYR A 427 -6.57 16.21 -6.74
N ASN A 428 -7.57 16.08 -5.87
CA ASN A 428 -7.99 14.79 -5.30
C ASN A 428 -9.46 14.49 -5.60
N ASN A 429 -9.76 13.21 -5.82
CA ASN A 429 -11.15 12.75 -5.84
C ASN A 429 -11.78 12.91 -4.44
N PRO A 430 -13.08 13.26 -4.30
CA PRO A 430 -13.74 13.39 -3.01
C PRO A 430 -13.60 12.16 -2.09
N HIS A 431 -13.49 10.96 -2.68
CA HIS A 431 -13.28 9.72 -1.93
C HIS A 431 -11.91 9.64 -1.26
N GLY A 432 -10.89 10.33 -1.76
CA GLY A 432 -9.56 10.41 -1.12
C GLY A 432 -9.48 11.41 0.03
N LEU A 433 -10.44 12.34 0.14
CA LEU A 433 -10.49 13.34 1.21
C LEU A 433 -11.37 12.91 2.39
N VAL A 434 -12.35 12.06 2.14
CA VAL A 434 -13.28 11.53 3.16
C VAL A 434 -13.28 10.00 3.06
N PRO A 435 -12.49 9.30 3.89
CA PRO A 435 -12.33 7.85 3.76
C PRO A 435 -13.57 7.08 4.25
N PHE A 436 -13.77 5.87 3.73
CA PHE A 436 -14.81 4.97 4.21
C PHE A 436 -14.36 4.16 5.43
N LEU A 437 -15.21 4.08 6.46
CA LEU A 437 -14.90 3.34 7.68
C LEU A 437 -14.78 1.84 7.41
N GLU A 438 -15.84 1.20 6.91
CA GLU A 438 -15.89 -0.25 6.70
C GLU A 438 -15.18 -0.72 5.42
N ALA A 439 -15.02 0.16 4.44
CA ALA A 439 -14.52 -0.22 3.11
C ALA A 439 -13.07 0.21 2.84
N GLU A 440 -12.49 1.08 3.69
CA GLU A 440 -11.11 1.58 3.54
C GLU A 440 -10.33 1.50 4.86
N LEU A 441 -10.82 2.13 5.94
CA LEU A 441 -10.05 2.23 7.19
C LEU A 441 -9.99 0.90 7.96
N TYR A 442 -11.13 0.22 8.13
CA TYR A 442 -11.26 -1.02 8.91
C TYR A 442 -11.35 -2.29 8.04
N ALA A 443 -11.20 -2.16 6.72
CA ALA A 443 -11.29 -3.31 5.82
C ALA A 443 -10.11 -4.29 5.95
N ARG A 444 -9.01 -3.91 6.62
CA ARG A 444 -7.90 -4.81 6.99
C ARG A 444 -7.85 -5.06 8.50
N PRO A 445 -7.20 -6.15 8.96
CA PRO A 445 -7.06 -6.46 10.40
C PRO A 445 -6.33 -5.36 11.19
N LYS A 446 -5.47 -4.57 10.52
CA LYS A 446 -4.77 -3.47 11.16
C LYS A 446 -5.78 -2.38 11.58
N ILE A 447 -5.91 -2.16 12.88
CA ILE A 447 -6.69 -1.04 13.41
C ILE A 447 -6.06 0.28 12.94
N PRO A 448 -6.83 1.16 12.28
CA PRO A 448 -6.34 2.47 11.85
C PRO A 448 -6.10 3.38 13.06
N ASP A 449 -5.00 4.13 13.05
CA ASP A 449 -4.80 5.22 14.01
C ASP A 449 -5.61 6.44 13.56
N ILE A 450 -6.88 6.47 13.97
CA ILE A 450 -7.81 7.58 13.74
C ILE A 450 -7.68 8.68 14.80
N GLU A 451 -6.94 8.43 15.88
CA GLU A 451 -6.79 9.38 16.97
C GLU A 451 -5.76 10.46 16.64
N SER A 452 -4.78 10.16 15.81
CA SER A 452 -3.87 11.19 15.27
C SER A 452 -4.50 12.11 14.22
N MET A 453 -5.73 11.85 13.76
CA MET A 453 -6.41 12.71 12.80
C MET A 453 -6.87 14.03 13.44
N PRO A 454 -6.72 15.17 12.74
CA PRO A 454 -7.15 16.47 13.25
C PRO A 454 -8.67 16.58 13.26
N ASP A 455 -9.18 17.37 14.20
CA ASP A 455 -10.61 17.68 14.28
C ASP A 455 -11.02 18.82 13.32
N PRO A 456 -12.27 18.80 12.82
CA PRO A 456 -13.21 17.67 12.89
C PRO A 456 -12.83 16.55 11.93
N ARG A 457 -13.03 15.29 12.34
CA ARG A 457 -12.81 14.13 11.47
C ARG A 457 -14.06 13.91 10.62
N ILE A 458 -13.88 13.81 9.29
CA ILE A 458 -14.98 13.54 8.35
C ILE A 458 -14.81 12.12 7.82
N PHE A 459 -15.79 11.26 8.06
CA PHE A 459 -15.80 9.88 7.61
C PHE A 459 -17.04 9.59 6.76
N ALA A 460 -16.97 8.57 5.92
CA ALA A 460 -18.12 8.05 5.20
C ALA A 460 -18.40 6.59 5.53
N THR A 461 -19.65 6.18 5.34
CA THR A 461 -20.05 4.78 5.53
C THR A 461 -21.25 4.41 4.66
N HIS A 462 -21.31 3.14 4.28
CA HIS A 462 -22.49 2.48 3.72
C HIS A 462 -23.15 1.53 4.73
N VAL A 463 -22.67 1.51 5.98
CA VAL A 463 -23.25 0.69 7.05
C VAL A 463 -24.62 1.24 7.43
N LEU A 464 -25.51 0.33 7.81
CA LEU A 464 -26.85 0.63 8.30
C LEU A 464 -26.83 1.36 9.63
N TYR A 465 -27.83 2.21 9.88
CA TYR A 465 -27.92 2.97 11.13
C TYR A 465 -27.84 2.06 12.37
N GLN A 466 -28.61 0.98 12.42
CA GLN A 466 -28.60 0.04 13.56
C GLN A 466 -27.30 -0.79 13.69
N CYS A 467 -26.44 -0.78 12.66
CA CYS A 467 -25.16 -1.49 12.67
C CYS A 467 -23.99 -0.57 13.02
N LEU A 468 -24.20 0.74 13.15
CA LEU A 468 -23.16 1.67 13.61
C LEU A 468 -22.71 1.35 15.04
N PRO A 469 -21.48 1.74 15.44
CA PRO A 469 -21.01 1.62 16.82
C PRO A 469 -21.92 2.35 17.80
N ASN A 470 -22.16 1.78 18.98
CA ASN A 470 -22.98 2.41 20.02
C ASN A 470 -22.39 3.75 20.48
N THR A 471 -21.06 3.92 20.41
CA THR A 471 -20.38 5.18 20.71
C THR A 471 -20.85 6.30 19.77
N MET A 472 -21.15 5.99 18.50
CA MET A 472 -21.72 6.94 17.54
C MET A 472 -23.21 7.16 17.77
N LEU A 473 -23.96 6.15 18.21
CA LEU A 473 -25.41 6.25 18.38
C LEU A 473 -25.80 6.97 19.67
N GLU A 474 -25.19 6.59 20.79
CA GLU A 474 -25.59 6.98 22.14
C GLU A 474 -24.48 7.71 22.92
N GLY A 475 -23.21 7.55 22.52
CA GLY A 475 -22.05 8.00 23.31
C GLY A 475 -21.46 9.37 22.98
N SER A 476 -21.90 10.03 21.92
CA SER A 476 -21.35 11.33 21.47
C SER A 476 -22.40 12.25 20.84
N SER A 477 -22.06 13.53 20.67
CA SER A 477 -22.85 14.48 19.89
C SER A 477 -22.41 14.58 18.42
N CYS A 478 -21.67 13.58 17.90
CA CYS A 478 -21.22 13.58 16.50
C CYS A 478 -22.40 13.74 15.54
N LYS A 479 -22.17 14.43 14.42
CA LYS A 479 -23.22 14.71 13.43
C LYS A 479 -23.24 13.64 12.33
N VAL A 480 -24.42 13.17 11.98
CA VAL A 480 -24.64 12.20 10.89
C VAL A 480 -25.43 12.85 9.77
N ILE A 481 -24.95 12.79 8.54
CA ILE A 481 -25.68 13.22 7.35
C ILE A 481 -25.97 12.01 6.48
N TYR A 482 -27.25 11.73 6.26
CA TYR A 482 -27.72 10.70 5.34
C TYR A 482 -28.24 11.33 4.04
N ILE A 483 -27.80 10.85 2.88
CA ILE A 483 -28.42 11.21 1.59
C ILE A 483 -29.11 10.01 0.96
N CYS A 484 -30.43 10.18 0.73
CA CYS A 484 -31.29 9.26 0.03
C CYS A 484 -31.45 9.69 -1.43
N ARG A 485 -31.74 8.73 -2.31
CA ARG A 485 -32.05 8.98 -3.72
C ARG A 485 -33.16 8.04 -4.17
N ASN A 486 -33.90 8.43 -5.20
CA ASN A 486 -34.91 7.60 -5.83
C ASN A 486 -34.34 6.20 -6.19
N PRO A 487 -35.00 5.10 -5.76
CA PRO A 487 -34.50 3.73 -5.95
C PRO A 487 -34.31 3.32 -7.42
N LEU A 488 -35.10 3.87 -8.35
CA LEU A 488 -34.94 3.57 -9.78
C LEU A 488 -33.62 4.16 -10.32
N ASP A 489 -33.29 5.39 -9.91
CA ASP A 489 -32.03 6.04 -10.26
C ASP A 489 -30.83 5.41 -9.54
N VAL A 490 -31.01 4.95 -8.30
CA VAL A 490 -29.98 4.20 -7.55
C VAL A 490 -29.66 2.90 -8.27
N PHE A 491 -30.67 2.09 -8.62
CA PHE A 491 -30.49 0.85 -9.36
C PHE A 491 -29.75 1.09 -10.68
N THR A 492 -30.23 2.05 -11.48
CA THR A 492 -29.64 2.40 -12.78
C THR A 492 -28.18 2.84 -12.63
N SER A 493 -27.89 3.67 -11.61
CA SER A 493 -26.53 4.10 -11.33
C SER A 493 -25.63 2.98 -10.82
N TRP A 494 -26.17 2.01 -10.10
CA TRP A 494 -25.43 0.88 -9.57
C TRP A 494 -25.05 -0.10 -10.66
N LEU A 495 -26.00 -0.47 -11.52
CA LEU A 495 -25.76 -1.37 -12.64
C LEU A 495 -24.71 -0.83 -13.61
N HIS A 496 -24.81 0.44 -14.02
CA HIS A 496 -23.78 1.05 -14.87
C HIS A 496 -22.41 1.11 -14.19
N PHE A 497 -22.36 1.39 -12.89
CA PHE A 497 -21.10 1.43 -12.15
C PHE A 497 -20.43 0.05 -12.11
N LEU A 498 -21.23 -1.01 -11.95
CA LEU A 498 -20.76 -2.39 -11.99
C LEU A 498 -20.22 -2.76 -13.37
N LEU A 499 -20.93 -2.40 -14.44
CA LEU A 499 -20.53 -2.67 -15.83
C LEU A 499 -19.24 -1.93 -16.23
N GLN A 500 -18.98 -0.74 -15.69
CA GLN A 500 -17.81 0.09 -16.06
C GLN A 500 -16.51 -0.26 -15.33
N ASN A 501 -16.59 -1.00 -14.22
CA ASN A 501 -15.44 -1.24 -13.34
C ASN A 501 -14.99 -2.71 -13.30
N ASP A 502 -15.45 -3.55 -14.24
CA ASP A 502 -15.16 -4.99 -14.25
C ASP A 502 -15.31 -5.63 -12.86
N ALA A 503 -16.28 -5.15 -12.08
CA ALA A 503 -16.44 -5.54 -10.67
C ALA A 503 -16.86 -7.02 -10.52
N PHE A 504 -17.04 -7.72 -11.65
CA PHE A 504 -17.41 -9.13 -11.78
C PHE A 504 -16.41 -9.91 -12.64
N PRO A 505 -16.26 -11.23 -12.41
CA PRO A 505 -15.22 -12.04 -13.06
C PRO A 505 -15.27 -11.97 -14.59
N GLN A 506 -14.12 -11.72 -15.22
CA GLN A 506 -13.94 -11.96 -16.66
C GLN A 506 -14.04 -13.47 -16.94
N GLY A 507 -14.65 -13.84 -18.07
CA GLY A 507 -14.74 -15.23 -18.54
C GLY A 507 -16.13 -15.86 -18.47
N LEU A 508 -17.16 -15.12 -18.09
CA LEU A 508 -18.55 -15.53 -18.27
C LEU A 508 -19.07 -14.93 -19.57
N ASP A 509 -19.24 -15.76 -20.59
CA ASP A 509 -19.92 -15.43 -21.85
C ASP A 509 -21.43 -15.23 -21.57
N ARG A 510 -21.75 -14.13 -20.87
CA ARG A 510 -23.10 -13.81 -20.39
C ARG A 510 -23.72 -12.75 -21.27
N ASP A 511 -24.93 -13.03 -21.74
CA ASP A 511 -25.82 -12.04 -22.33
C ASP A 511 -26.06 -10.90 -21.32
N GLN A 512 -25.75 -9.67 -21.74
CA GLN A 512 -25.92 -8.45 -20.96
C GLN A 512 -27.37 -8.31 -20.47
N SER A 513 -28.37 -8.72 -21.27
CA SER A 513 -29.79 -8.68 -20.91
C SER A 513 -30.11 -9.59 -19.72
N MET A 514 -29.60 -10.83 -19.72
CA MET A 514 -29.77 -11.76 -18.61
C MET A 514 -29.14 -11.24 -17.31
N PHE A 515 -27.96 -10.61 -17.42
CA PHE A 515 -27.29 -10.03 -16.26
C PHE A 515 -28.08 -8.86 -15.66
N VAL A 516 -28.61 -7.95 -16.48
CA VAL A 516 -29.49 -6.86 -16.00
C VAL A 516 -30.70 -7.41 -15.25
N ASN A 517 -31.35 -8.45 -15.77
CA ASN A 517 -32.51 -9.07 -15.13
C ASN A 517 -32.15 -9.74 -13.79
N GLU A 518 -31.00 -10.44 -13.71
CA GLU A 518 -30.51 -11.05 -12.45
C GLU A 518 -30.28 -9.98 -11.37
N VAL A 519 -29.60 -8.88 -11.73
CA VAL A 519 -29.29 -7.77 -10.81
C VAL A 519 -30.58 -7.06 -10.37
N PHE A 520 -31.52 -6.84 -11.30
CA PHE A 520 -32.81 -6.25 -11.00
C PHE A 520 -33.65 -7.10 -10.06
N GLN A 521 -33.69 -8.42 -10.30
CA GLN A 521 -34.38 -9.35 -9.43
C GLN A 521 -33.78 -9.34 -8.03
N ALA A 522 -32.45 -9.38 -7.89
CA ALA A 522 -31.81 -9.30 -6.58
C ALA A 522 -32.08 -7.99 -5.84
N PHE A 523 -32.18 -6.87 -6.55
CA PHE A 523 -32.57 -5.58 -5.97
C PHE A 523 -34.02 -5.63 -5.45
N CYS A 524 -34.95 -6.13 -6.25
CA CYS A 524 -36.36 -6.28 -5.85
C CYS A 524 -36.57 -7.28 -4.69
N GLU A 525 -35.71 -8.29 -4.59
CA GLU A 525 -35.72 -9.31 -3.53
C GLU A 525 -34.87 -8.92 -2.31
N ASP A 526 -34.32 -7.69 -2.28
CA ASP A 526 -33.50 -7.18 -1.17
C ASP A 526 -32.23 -8.03 -0.88
N THR A 527 -31.72 -8.75 -1.89
CA THR A 527 -30.58 -9.68 -1.78
C THR A 527 -29.32 -9.14 -2.46
N PHE A 528 -29.08 -7.84 -2.34
CA PHE A 528 -27.95 -7.13 -2.94
C PHE A 528 -27.07 -6.48 -1.85
N HIS A 529 -25.91 -5.95 -2.23
CA HIS A 529 -24.96 -5.39 -1.26
C HIS A 529 -25.56 -4.22 -0.45
N TYR A 530 -25.50 -4.32 0.89
CA TYR A 530 -26.13 -3.44 1.88
C TYR A 530 -27.66 -3.45 1.89
N GLY A 531 -28.30 -4.32 1.11
CA GLY A 531 -29.76 -4.51 1.13
C GLY A 531 -30.22 -5.31 2.35
N PRO A 532 -31.51 -5.24 2.75
CA PRO A 532 -32.62 -4.54 2.08
C PRO A 532 -32.49 -3.03 1.90
N PHE A 533 -32.88 -2.51 0.73
CA PHE A 533 -32.77 -1.06 0.41
C PHE A 533 -33.63 -0.22 1.35
N TRP A 534 -34.86 -0.68 1.57
CA TRP A 534 -35.91 0.07 2.27
C TRP A 534 -35.56 0.23 3.74
N ASP A 535 -35.20 -0.87 4.41
CA ASP A 535 -34.78 -0.88 5.80
C ASP A 535 -33.53 -0.01 6.03
N HIS A 536 -32.61 0.03 5.06
CA HIS A 536 -31.47 0.93 5.12
C HIS A 536 -31.89 2.40 5.13
N VAL A 537 -32.75 2.80 4.21
CA VAL A 537 -33.24 4.18 4.12
C VAL A 537 -34.09 4.54 5.34
N LEU A 538 -35.01 3.65 5.72
CA LEU A 538 -35.94 3.88 6.82
C LEU A 538 -35.25 3.96 8.18
N GLY A 539 -34.17 3.21 8.40
CA GLY A 539 -33.36 3.31 9.63
C GLY A 539 -32.83 4.72 9.85
N TYR A 540 -32.23 5.33 8.82
CA TYR A 540 -31.76 6.72 8.89
C TYR A 540 -32.90 7.75 8.89
N TRP A 541 -34.00 7.48 8.19
CA TRP A 541 -35.19 8.34 8.22
C TRP A 541 -35.76 8.44 9.63
N GLN A 542 -36.00 7.31 10.30
CA GLN A 542 -36.52 7.30 11.67
C GLN A 542 -35.52 7.94 12.65
N ALA A 543 -34.23 7.69 12.48
CA ALA A 543 -33.20 8.35 13.28
C ALA A 543 -33.24 9.89 13.14
N SER A 544 -33.49 10.40 11.93
CA SER A 544 -33.61 11.85 11.69
C SER A 544 -34.86 12.48 12.30
N LEU A 545 -35.96 11.72 12.40
CA LEU A 545 -37.18 12.17 13.07
C LEU A 545 -36.99 12.17 14.59
N ASN A 546 -36.33 11.14 15.13
CA ASN A 546 -36.13 10.97 16.57
C ASN A 546 -35.07 11.91 17.13
N ASN A 547 -34.03 12.23 16.36
CA ASN A 547 -32.94 13.10 16.80
C ASN A 547 -32.46 14.01 15.64
N PRO A 548 -33.25 15.03 15.28
CA PRO A 548 -32.97 15.92 14.15
C PRO A 548 -31.71 16.77 14.36
N GLU A 549 -31.30 17.00 15.61
CA GLU A 549 -30.04 17.66 15.94
C GLU A 549 -28.83 16.78 15.62
N LYS A 550 -28.97 15.46 15.65
CA LYS A 550 -27.87 14.52 15.42
C LYS A 550 -27.84 13.94 14.02
N VAL A 551 -29.00 13.76 13.38
CA VAL A 551 -29.12 13.09 12.08
C VAL A 551 -29.86 13.98 11.08
N LEU A 552 -29.14 14.47 10.07
CA LEU A 552 -29.71 15.20 8.94
C LEU A 552 -30.02 14.24 7.78
N PHE A 553 -31.29 14.19 7.38
CA PHE A 553 -31.73 13.44 6.21
C PHE A 553 -31.88 14.37 4.99
N LEU A 554 -31.18 14.05 3.91
CA LEU A 554 -31.17 14.76 2.63
C LEU A 554 -31.72 13.87 1.52
N LYS A 555 -32.28 14.49 0.48
CA LYS A 555 -32.70 13.82 -0.75
C LYS A 555 -31.91 14.38 -1.92
N TYR A 556 -31.31 13.49 -2.72
CA TYR A 556 -30.49 13.84 -3.87
C TYR A 556 -31.23 14.75 -4.87
N GLU A 557 -32.53 14.51 -5.05
CA GLU A 557 -33.40 15.28 -5.93
C GLU A 557 -33.57 16.73 -5.46
N ASP A 558 -33.56 16.96 -4.15
CA ASP A 558 -33.65 18.31 -3.58
C ASP A 558 -32.32 19.06 -3.73
N LEU A 559 -31.18 18.37 -3.59
CA LEU A 559 -29.86 18.94 -3.90
C LEU A 559 -29.74 19.34 -5.38
N GLN A 560 -30.31 18.54 -6.29
CA GLN A 560 -30.37 18.86 -7.72
C GLN A 560 -31.29 20.04 -8.02
N THR A 561 -32.37 20.20 -7.25
CA THR A 561 -33.32 21.29 -7.43
C THR A 561 -32.74 22.62 -6.94
N ASP A 562 -32.14 22.64 -5.75
CA ASP A 562 -31.51 23.82 -5.17
C ASP A 562 -30.29 23.42 -4.32
N ILE A 563 -29.13 23.44 -4.98
CA ILE A 563 -27.85 23.13 -4.35
C ILE A 563 -27.46 24.19 -3.31
N ASN A 564 -27.79 25.47 -3.52
CA ASN A 564 -27.39 26.56 -2.62
C ASN A 564 -28.11 26.46 -1.28
N SER A 565 -29.41 26.18 -1.32
CA SER A 565 -30.20 25.87 -0.12
C SER A 565 -29.66 24.64 0.61
N SER A 566 -29.27 23.60 -0.14
CA SER A 566 -28.69 22.39 0.44
C SER A 566 -27.33 22.62 1.10
N VAL A 567 -26.46 23.43 0.49
CA VAL A 567 -25.17 23.85 1.06
C VAL A 567 -25.38 24.58 2.38
N ARG A 568 -26.29 25.56 2.41
CA ARG A 568 -26.63 26.29 3.64
C ARG A 568 -27.19 25.35 4.72
N LYS A 569 -28.10 24.45 4.34
CA LYS A 569 -28.71 23.48 5.27
C LYS A 569 -27.65 22.55 5.90
N ILE A 570 -26.70 22.07 5.10
CA ILE A 570 -25.59 21.25 5.60
C ILE A 570 -24.71 22.06 6.54
N ALA A 571 -24.34 23.29 6.14
CA ALA A 571 -23.51 24.17 6.95
C ALA A 571 -24.15 24.52 8.29
N GLU A 572 -25.44 24.85 8.30
CA GLU A 572 -26.22 25.14 9.51
C GLU A 572 -26.27 23.93 10.45
N PHE A 573 -26.60 22.76 9.93
CA PHE A 573 -26.67 21.53 10.73
C PHE A 573 -25.32 21.15 11.38
N LEU A 574 -24.22 21.40 10.68
CA LEU A 574 -22.88 21.12 11.18
C LEU A 574 -22.33 22.22 12.12
N GLY A 575 -23.03 23.35 12.28
CA GLY A 575 -22.55 24.50 13.04
C GLY A 575 -21.50 25.35 12.31
N TYR A 576 -21.39 25.19 10.99
CA TYR A 576 -20.49 25.91 10.09
C TYR A 576 -21.22 26.99 9.29
N CYS A 577 -22.18 27.70 9.91
CA CYS A 577 -23.00 28.73 9.26
C CYS A 577 -22.14 29.76 8.51
N PHE A 578 -22.61 30.20 7.35
CA PHE A 578 -21.98 31.28 6.62
C PHE A 578 -22.24 32.61 7.35
N SER A 579 -21.19 33.39 7.53
CA SER A 579 -21.29 34.76 8.02
C SER A 579 -21.94 35.67 6.96
N LYS A 580 -22.52 36.80 7.38
CA LYS A 580 -23.06 37.81 6.45
C LYS A 580 -22.03 38.27 5.41
N LYS A 581 -20.74 38.26 5.77
CA LYS A 581 -19.65 38.59 4.85
C LYS A 581 -19.53 37.51 3.77
N GLU A 582 -19.41 36.25 4.16
CA GLU A 582 -19.34 35.11 3.24
C GLU A 582 -20.58 35.02 2.33
N GLU A 583 -21.77 35.33 2.86
CA GLU A 583 -22.99 35.40 2.06
C GLU A 583 -22.96 36.53 1.03
N ASN A 584 -22.52 37.74 1.42
CA ASN A 584 -22.39 38.86 0.49
C ASN A 584 -21.31 38.62 -0.58
N GLU A 585 -20.27 37.85 -0.24
CA GLU A 585 -19.21 37.44 -1.15
C GLU A 585 -19.60 36.24 -2.03
N GLY A 586 -20.77 35.62 -1.79
CA GLY A 586 -21.29 34.51 -2.58
C GLY A 586 -20.56 33.18 -2.35
N LEU A 587 -19.97 32.97 -1.17
CA LEU A 587 -19.11 31.81 -0.93
C LEU A 587 -19.86 30.48 -1.01
N PHE A 588 -21.12 30.42 -0.60
CA PHE A 588 -21.90 29.19 -0.70
C PHE A 588 -22.23 28.86 -2.18
N GLU A 589 -22.42 29.86 -3.05
CA GLU A 589 -22.53 29.66 -4.49
C GLU A 589 -21.20 29.18 -5.09
N GLU A 590 -20.06 29.68 -4.61
CA GLU A 590 -18.75 29.21 -5.05
C GLU A 590 -18.50 27.75 -4.65
N ILE A 591 -18.84 27.36 -3.42
CA ILE A 591 -18.78 25.96 -2.95
C ILE A 591 -19.70 25.09 -3.82
N ALA A 592 -20.93 25.53 -4.06
CA ALA A 592 -21.87 24.83 -4.93
C ALA A 592 -21.31 24.64 -6.35
N LYS A 593 -20.68 25.69 -6.91
CA LYS A 593 -20.06 25.66 -8.24
C LYS A 593 -18.85 24.72 -8.28
N LEU A 594 -17.96 24.79 -7.30
CA LEU A 594 -16.79 23.90 -7.16
C LEU A 594 -17.23 22.44 -7.08
N CYS A 595 -18.24 22.16 -6.26
CA CYS A 595 -18.76 20.81 -6.03
C CYS A 595 -19.77 20.36 -7.10
N SER A 596 -20.06 21.18 -8.11
CA SER A 596 -21.01 20.83 -9.15
C SER A 596 -20.57 19.59 -9.93
N PHE A 597 -21.54 18.80 -10.40
CA PHE A 597 -21.25 17.60 -11.18
C PHE A 597 -20.34 17.90 -12.38
N GLN A 598 -20.63 18.97 -13.12
CA GLN A 598 -19.86 19.34 -14.30
C GLN A 598 -18.44 19.78 -13.94
N ASN A 599 -18.24 20.51 -12.84
CA ASN A 599 -16.90 20.90 -12.42
C ASN A 599 -16.10 19.67 -11.98
N LEU A 600 -16.60 18.89 -11.01
CA LEU A 600 -15.90 17.72 -10.49
C LEU A 600 -15.59 16.70 -11.59
N LYS A 601 -16.53 16.41 -12.48
CA LYS A 601 -16.32 15.49 -13.62
C LYS A 601 -15.17 15.93 -14.53
N ASN A 602 -14.93 17.25 -14.64
CA ASN A 602 -13.96 17.79 -15.59
C ASN A 602 -12.55 17.96 -15.05
N LEU A 603 -12.33 17.78 -13.75
CA LEU A 603 -11.01 17.82 -13.12
C LEU A 603 -10.15 16.63 -13.55
N ASP A 604 -8.85 16.85 -13.75
CA ASP A 604 -7.93 15.81 -14.23
C ASP A 604 -7.82 14.62 -13.28
N CYS A 605 -7.84 14.88 -11.97
CA CYS A 605 -7.85 13.83 -10.94
C CYS A 605 -9.07 12.90 -11.06
N ASN A 606 -10.18 13.39 -11.63
CA ASN A 606 -11.42 12.64 -11.81
C ASN A 606 -11.54 12.02 -13.21
N LYS A 607 -10.97 12.64 -14.23
CA LYS A 607 -10.93 12.09 -15.60
C LYS A 607 -9.97 10.92 -15.72
N TYR A 608 -8.77 11.05 -15.14
CA TYR A 608 -7.65 10.14 -15.38
C TYR A 608 -7.19 9.39 -14.13
N GLY A 609 -7.61 9.83 -12.94
CA GLY A 609 -7.24 9.17 -11.70
C GLY A 609 -7.98 7.86 -11.45
N GLU A 610 -7.51 7.14 -10.44
CA GLU A 610 -8.10 5.89 -9.97
C GLU A 610 -8.20 5.92 -8.44
N THR A 611 -9.27 5.33 -7.91
CA THR A 611 -9.47 5.14 -6.47
C THR A 611 -9.42 3.64 -6.20
N GLN A 612 -8.66 3.24 -5.19
CA GLN A 612 -8.57 1.87 -4.74
C GLN A 612 -9.23 1.74 -3.36
N ASN A 613 -10.29 0.95 -3.27
CA ASN A 613 -10.74 0.40 -1.99
C ASN A 613 -10.26 -1.06 -1.88
N HIS A 614 -10.49 -1.72 -0.74
CA HIS A 614 -10.00 -3.10 -0.55
C HIS A 614 -10.74 -4.16 -1.36
N VAL A 615 -11.88 -3.82 -1.97
CA VAL A 615 -12.76 -4.75 -2.69
C VAL A 615 -12.55 -4.67 -4.19
N PHE A 616 -12.32 -3.47 -4.73
CA PHE A 616 -12.09 -3.23 -6.14
C PHE A 616 -11.32 -1.93 -6.39
N LYS A 617 -10.64 -1.90 -7.53
CA LYS A 617 -10.03 -0.70 -8.08
C LYS A 617 -11.02 -0.08 -9.07
N SER A 618 -11.31 1.22 -8.92
CA SER A 618 -12.23 1.92 -9.81
C SER A 618 -11.57 3.13 -10.46
N LYS A 619 -11.85 3.32 -11.75
CA LYS A 619 -11.51 4.59 -12.43
C LYS A 619 -12.34 5.70 -11.81
N ASN A 620 -11.73 6.85 -11.51
CA ASN A 620 -12.45 7.97 -10.88
C ASN A 620 -13.59 8.48 -11.77
N SER A 621 -13.43 8.37 -13.08
CA SER A 621 -14.45 8.76 -14.07
C SER A 621 -15.75 7.98 -13.93
N SER A 622 -15.71 6.76 -13.37
CA SER A 622 -16.91 5.93 -13.13
C SER A 622 -17.84 6.48 -12.04
N TYR A 623 -17.35 7.39 -11.18
CA TYR A 623 -18.19 8.10 -10.22
C TYR A 623 -19.02 9.21 -10.91
N PHE A 624 -18.63 9.66 -12.11
CA PHE A 624 -19.19 10.82 -12.81
C PHE A 624 -19.88 10.46 -14.13
N ARG A 625 -21.00 9.73 -14.06
CA ARG A 625 -21.74 9.27 -15.24
C ARG A 625 -22.57 10.37 -15.91
N LYS A 626 -23.79 10.60 -15.40
CA LYS A 626 -24.74 11.60 -15.93
C LYS A 626 -25.15 12.68 -14.91
N GLY A 627 -25.21 12.35 -13.62
CA GLY A 627 -25.52 13.33 -12.56
C GLY A 627 -26.90 13.98 -12.69
N LYS A 628 -27.89 13.25 -13.21
CA LYS A 628 -29.27 13.72 -13.44
C LYS A 628 -30.29 12.88 -12.68
N VAL A 629 -31.45 13.47 -12.41
CA VAL A 629 -32.64 12.78 -11.89
C VAL A 629 -33.47 12.26 -13.08
N GLY A 630 -34.03 11.05 -12.95
CA GLY A 630 -34.92 10.46 -13.96
C GLY A 630 -34.19 9.73 -15.09
N ASP A 631 -32.91 9.42 -14.92
CA ASP A 631 -32.13 8.74 -15.97
C ASP A 631 -32.54 7.28 -16.17
N TRP A 632 -33.23 6.71 -15.19
CA TRP A 632 -33.81 5.38 -15.27
C TRP A 632 -34.85 5.25 -16.39
N VAL A 633 -35.49 6.34 -16.84
CA VAL A 633 -36.50 6.30 -17.92
C VAL A 633 -35.90 5.81 -19.23
N ASP A 634 -34.63 6.16 -19.50
CA ASP A 634 -33.92 5.75 -20.71
C ASP A 634 -33.42 4.29 -20.65
N PHE A 635 -33.49 3.65 -19.47
CA PHE A 635 -32.78 2.40 -19.21
C PHE A 635 -33.68 1.25 -18.73
N LEU A 636 -34.66 1.54 -17.88
CA LEU A 636 -35.58 0.52 -17.35
C LEU A 636 -36.74 0.30 -18.32
N SER A 637 -37.14 -0.96 -18.49
CA SER A 637 -38.40 -1.25 -19.16
C SER A 637 -39.57 -0.71 -18.33
N PRO A 638 -40.73 -0.40 -18.95
CA PRO A 638 -41.92 0.02 -18.22
C PRO A 638 -42.31 -0.96 -17.10
N SER A 639 -42.21 -2.26 -17.33
CA SER A 639 -42.53 -3.28 -16.31
C SER A 639 -41.55 -3.30 -15.13
N MET A 640 -40.25 -3.05 -15.38
CA MET A 640 -39.26 -2.91 -14.30
C MET A 640 -39.51 -1.65 -13.48
N ALA A 641 -39.82 -0.54 -14.15
CA ALA A 641 -40.14 0.72 -13.50
C ALA A 641 -41.40 0.62 -12.64
N GLU A 642 -42.49 0.08 -13.19
CA GLU A 642 -43.76 -0.16 -12.48
C GLU A 642 -43.56 -1.04 -11.24
N ARG A 643 -42.80 -2.14 -11.39
CA ARG A 643 -42.50 -3.04 -10.25
C ARG A 643 -41.75 -2.33 -9.13
N LEU A 644 -40.70 -1.55 -9.45
CA LEU A 644 -39.96 -0.80 -8.44
C LEU A 644 -40.80 0.35 -7.84
N GLN A 645 -41.64 0.99 -8.64
CA GLN A 645 -42.57 2.01 -8.15
C GLN A 645 -43.56 1.43 -7.15
N SER A 646 -44.19 0.30 -7.47
CA SER A 646 -45.10 -0.42 -6.55
C SER A 646 -44.37 -0.81 -5.27
N LEU A 647 -43.19 -1.44 -5.38
CA LEU A 647 -42.38 -1.80 -4.20
C LEU A 647 -42.01 -0.58 -3.36
N THR A 648 -41.67 0.54 -3.99
CA THR A 648 -41.36 1.80 -3.28
C THR A 648 -42.56 2.29 -2.49
N GLN A 649 -43.75 2.30 -3.10
CA GLN A 649 -44.98 2.74 -2.45
C GLN A 649 -45.33 1.81 -1.29
N ASP A 650 -45.30 0.50 -1.49
CA ASP A 650 -45.63 -0.50 -0.48
C ASP A 650 -44.67 -0.44 0.72
N LYS A 651 -43.36 -0.35 0.45
CA LYS A 651 -42.32 -0.39 1.49
C LYS A 651 -42.18 0.92 2.26
N LEU A 652 -42.51 2.06 1.64
CA LEU A 652 -42.49 3.37 2.32
C LEU A 652 -43.86 3.76 2.88
N ALA A 653 -44.91 2.99 2.61
CA ALA A 653 -46.26 3.24 3.13
C ALA A 653 -46.23 3.38 4.66
N GLY A 654 -46.86 4.43 5.18
CA GLY A 654 -46.93 4.71 6.62
C GLY A 654 -45.64 5.26 7.25
N SER A 655 -44.51 5.34 6.52
CA SER A 655 -43.25 5.86 7.06
C SER A 655 -43.19 7.40 7.14
N GLY A 656 -44.02 8.10 6.37
CA GLY A 656 -43.94 9.55 6.17
C GLY A 656 -42.85 10.01 5.20
N LEU A 657 -41.98 9.10 4.72
CA LEU A 657 -40.97 9.41 3.71
C LEU A 657 -41.58 9.39 2.30
N THR A 658 -41.57 10.53 1.63
CA THR A 658 -41.96 10.66 0.22
C THR A 658 -40.75 10.90 -0.68
N LEU A 659 -40.65 10.17 -1.79
CA LEU A 659 -39.61 10.36 -2.80
C LEU A 659 -40.25 10.88 -4.10
N LYS A 660 -39.60 11.84 -4.76
CA LYS A 660 -40.06 12.33 -6.07
C LYS A 660 -39.87 11.22 -7.10
N MET A 661 -40.99 10.70 -7.61
CA MET A 661 -41.03 9.75 -8.72
C MET A 661 -41.35 10.56 -9.98
N HIS A 662 -40.42 10.65 -10.93
CA HIS A 662 -40.75 11.24 -12.23
C HIS A 662 -41.66 10.24 -12.97
N CYS A 663 -42.89 10.62 -13.29
CA CYS A 663 -43.75 9.76 -14.09
C CYS A 663 -43.23 9.69 -15.54
N ILE A 664 -43.37 8.52 -16.16
CA ILE A 664 -43.29 8.39 -17.61
C ILE A 664 -44.55 9.08 -18.13
N ASN A 665 -44.41 10.16 -18.90
CA ASN A 665 -45.51 10.74 -19.66
C ASN A 665 -45.73 9.95 -20.95
#